data_AF-A0A2T4WTY3-F1
#
_entry.id   AF-A0A2T4WTY3-F1
#
_cell.length_a   1.000
_cell.length_b   1.000
_cell.length_c   1.000
_cell.angle_alpha   90.00
_cell.angle_beta   90.00
_cell.angle_gamma   90.00
#
_symmetry.space_group_name_H-M   'P 1'
#
loop_
_entity.id
_entity.type
_entity.pdbx_description
1 polymer ?
#
loop_
_entity_poly.entity_id
_entity_poly.type
_entity_poly.pdbx_seq_one_letter_code
_entity_poly.pdbx_strand_id
1 'polypeptide(L)'
;MKYTATGPAIFAFFFNSCWYLLLLLALALALFAVGNSVTQRLNQHHRSPLLAIAVGFSLMAFLSTILGLIHGLYGVALGLVFVGALYYQRKPTWQLLQAWLVKRYSWKITHWWELPLAFTGSMIAAMYWLASLKAFPIGFDGAALYANLAHLTAQSHTLPGAVQAFGWSVVMSWGELLFQSLTFSLLLAHVLYVPALLMGYQISRRWLSPAHALLLMVLVASLPAIGFQAMIDEKVDLGLLFIGLASLQLVLNHKLDTAPDTTTSWWRQPVWQVVLLNGWLLGFSFSIKYTALFLVIAILAVYLFQLGRYVLFAGWLVLVTGLLFLTGFYELGNLEITPSAAQLLGLGLVAVGGLALAMFWWKNRPLFRPIVLSVAAIGIGFVLAFMPWGIKHLHEHDFAFSLKHILYGKPTAPDLEIPKDLLSLRFNSAPRHEGSGGAPFVKRTSQQQAPASTGTAVQQEPVADNDNLIGDSKREELQRYLGYEKGINRYLSIPFDLTLNTNIKMLRYQETGFFLLALLPLLFLTFGIGSKLRTGLTNGLVAIGGVFYLALCFWSLTEAPDTAEHIAARHAANQGNLSAISAGSQDFWLQLLDTCEQPFLLLGGSLAPVWKSLGELPPLVYFPLLLGMLLVIPLLLRHRTRQWPAELCGLGAFCLAFGWYWLLLGNAITWYAMPLWVLLPVFLIYYFQQPELLFGKLWEKWSSVAFGGVIMMQIGLNIVILFSSSNAQQPPNILFNWPMIEYVSRMDSNYAKTLRAFDPTVQQIAQTINADQQAKVFRVNSYLQFHIDHNDQRVFEDNQLGRFAEMIRYLRNENDFFQVLKANGFRYLLYDINSPTLDQTPEQTLRKKCQKFLELIYQNPQQVTLVATDNYVEAPNTQPVRLPNGQLAAAKPELAGKTIYPGRIALFKIN
;
A
#
# COMPACT_ATOMS: atom_id res chain seq x y z
N MET A 1 2.17 16.35 33.00
CA MET A 1 0.87 15.64 33.12
C MET A 1 0.99 14.68 34.28
N LYS A 2 0.21 14.89 35.36
CA LYS A 2 0.15 13.96 36.49
C LYS A 2 -0.69 12.75 36.06
N TYR A 3 -0.03 11.64 35.73
CA TYR A 3 -0.69 10.35 35.54
C TYR A 3 -1.10 9.83 36.92
N THR A 4 -2.31 10.16 37.34
CA THR A 4 -3.05 9.27 38.22
C THR A 4 -4.02 8.54 37.32
N ALA A 5 -3.65 7.32 36.90
CA ALA A 5 -4.63 6.39 36.37
C ALA A 5 -5.59 6.10 37.52
N THR A 6 -6.65 6.90 37.63
CA THR A 6 -7.71 6.65 38.59
C THR A 6 -8.36 5.32 38.18
N GLY A 7 -8.67 4.45 39.14
CA GLY A 7 -9.37 3.18 38.86
C GLY A 7 -10.53 3.28 37.85
N PRO A 8 -11.33 4.37 37.84
CA PRO A 8 -12.36 4.61 36.83
C PRO A 8 -11.87 4.62 35.37
N ALA A 9 -10.67 5.14 35.07
CA ALA A 9 -10.17 5.22 33.69
C ALA A 9 -9.82 3.84 33.12
N ILE A 10 -9.22 2.98 33.95
CA ILE A 10 -8.92 1.59 33.59
C ILE A 10 -10.24 0.83 33.35
N PHE A 11 -11.21 0.98 34.25
CA PHE A 11 -12.52 0.34 34.09
C PHE A 11 -13.24 0.81 32.81
N ALA A 12 -13.24 2.11 32.52
CA ALA A 12 -13.83 2.66 31.31
C ALA A 12 -13.16 2.10 30.04
N PHE A 13 -11.83 2.02 30.02
CA PHE A 13 -11.10 1.42 28.91
C PHE A 13 -11.49 -0.05 28.68
N PHE A 14 -11.54 -0.85 29.75
CA PHE A 14 -11.94 -2.25 29.66
C PHE A 14 -13.38 -2.39 29.17
N PHE A 15 -14.31 -1.59 29.72
CA PHE A 15 -15.70 -1.59 29.32
C PHE A 15 -15.86 -1.27 27.82
N ASN A 16 -15.24 -0.19 27.34
CA ASN A 16 -15.26 0.19 25.93
C ASN A 16 -14.59 -0.85 25.03
N SER A 17 -13.46 -1.41 25.45
CA SER A 17 -12.80 -2.50 24.72
C SER A 17 -13.69 -3.74 24.60
N CYS A 18 -14.31 -4.17 25.70
CA CYS A 18 -15.27 -5.28 25.68
C CYS A 18 -16.46 -4.98 24.78
N TRP A 19 -16.98 -3.75 24.79
CA TRP A 19 -18.05 -3.33 23.90
C TRP A 19 -17.66 -3.49 22.42
N TYR A 20 -16.52 -2.95 22.00
CA TYR A 20 -16.05 -3.08 20.62
C TYR A 20 -15.74 -4.53 20.23
N LEU A 21 -15.22 -5.35 21.14
CA LEU A 21 -15.05 -6.79 20.91
C LEU A 21 -16.39 -7.52 20.70
N LEU A 22 -17.43 -7.17 21.44
CA LEU A 22 -18.78 -7.72 21.26
C LEU A 22 -19.37 -7.31 19.90
N LEU A 23 -19.17 -6.05 19.47
CA LEU A 23 -19.61 -5.60 18.15
C LEU A 23 -18.88 -6.35 17.03
N LEU A 24 -17.56 -6.54 17.14
CA LEU A 24 -16.78 -7.34 16.19
C LEU A 24 -17.24 -8.79 16.16
N LEU A 25 -17.51 -9.39 17.31
CA LEU A 25 -18.03 -10.76 17.40
C LEU A 25 -19.40 -10.87 16.70
N ALA A 26 -20.32 -9.94 16.99
CA ALA A 26 -21.64 -9.92 16.36
C ALA A 26 -21.54 -9.78 14.83
N LEU A 27 -20.71 -8.85 14.35
CA LEU A 27 -20.45 -8.67 12.92
C LEU A 27 -19.82 -9.93 12.30
N ALA A 28 -18.83 -10.54 12.95
CA ALA A 28 -18.17 -11.75 12.45
C ALA A 28 -19.14 -12.93 12.33
N LEU A 29 -20.03 -13.14 13.31
CA LEU A 29 -21.07 -14.17 13.26
C LEU A 29 -22.10 -13.91 12.16
N ALA A 30 -22.48 -12.64 11.95
CA ALA A 30 -23.42 -12.26 10.90
C ALA A 30 -22.80 -12.45 9.51
N LEU A 31 -21.55 -12.06 9.31
CA LEU A 31 -20.80 -12.28 8.07
C LEU A 31 -20.56 -13.77 7.82
N PHE A 32 -20.22 -14.54 8.86
CA PHE A 32 -20.16 -16.00 8.77
C PHE A 32 -21.50 -16.57 8.31
N ALA A 33 -22.63 -16.14 8.88
CA ALA A 33 -23.96 -16.62 8.48
C ALA A 33 -24.25 -16.31 7.01
N VAL A 34 -24.01 -15.06 6.57
CA VAL A 34 -24.19 -14.66 5.16
C VAL A 34 -23.31 -15.52 4.25
N GLY A 35 -22.01 -15.63 4.50
CA GLY A 35 -21.13 -16.38 3.62
C GLY A 35 -21.29 -17.90 3.71
N ASN A 36 -21.70 -18.44 4.88
CA ASN A 36 -22.00 -19.87 5.03
C ASN A 36 -23.21 -20.28 4.18
N SER A 37 -24.15 -19.37 3.91
CA SER A 37 -25.27 -19.64 2.99
C SER A 37 -24.81 -20.07 1.59
N VAL A 38 -23.64 -19.58 1.16
CA VAL A 38 -22.99 -19.92 -0.11
C VAL A 38 -21.99 -21.05 0.07
N THR A 39 -21.06 -20.94 1.03
CA THR A 39 -19.94 -21.89 1.17
C THR A 39 -20.38 -23.27 1.67
N GLN A 40 -21.54 -23.41 2.32
CA GLN A 40 -22.11 -24.71 2.70
C GLN A 40 -22.43 -25.61 1.50
N ARG A 41 -22.54 -25.06 0.28
CA ARG A 41 -22.76 -25.83 -0.95
C ARG A 41 -21.47 -26.44 -1.50
N LEU A 42 -20.31 -25.93 -1.06
CA LEU A 42 -19.01 -26.43 -1.49
C LEU A 42 -18.67 -27.77 -0.82
N ASN A 43 -17.72 -28.51 -1.37
CA ASN A 43 -17.20 -29.73 -0.75
C ASN A 43 -16.57 -29.41 0.63
N GLN A 44 -16.68 -30.34 1.58
CA GLN A 44 -16.22 -30.14 2.97
C GLN A 44 -14.77 -29.66 3.09
N HIS A 45 -13.87 -30.15 2.22
CA HIS A 45 -12.45 -29.75 2.22
C HIS A 45 -12.22 -28.26 1.93
N HIS A 46 -13.19 -27.57 1.32
CA HIS A 46 -13.11 -26.14 1.02
C HIS A 46 -13.82 -25.29 2.09
N ARG A 47 -14.48 -25.91 3.08
CA ARG A 47 -15.24 -25.17 4.10
C ARG A 47 -14.32 -24.73 5.23
N SER A 48 -14.33 -23.43 5.53
CA SER A 48 -13.68 -22.84 6.69
C SER A 48 -14.52 -21.67 7.19
N PRO A 49 -14.67 -21.45 8.51
CA PRO A 49 -15.33 -20.27 9.03
C PRO A 49 -14.71 -18.96 8.52
N LEU A 50 -13.39 -18.90 8.37
CA LEU A 50 -12.70 -17.72 7.85
C LEU A 50 -13.04 -17.46 6.38
N LEU A 51 -13.13 -18.50 5.56
CA LEU A 51 -13.57 -18.36 4.17
C LEU A 51 -15.03 -17.89 4.11
N ALA A 52 -15.90 -18.44 4.95
CA ALA A 52 -17.29 -17.98 5.03
C ALA A 52 -17.36 -16.49 5.44
N ILE A 53 -16.55 -16.03 6.38
CA ILE A 53 -16.48 -14.60 6.74
C ILE A 53 -15.99 -13.75 5.54
N ALA A 54 -14.95 -14.17 4.82
CA ALA A 54 -14.46 -13.47 3.63
C ALA A 54 -15.53 -13.35 2.53
N VAL A 55 -16.25 -14.45 2.28
CA VAL A 55 -17.38 -14.45 1.34
C VAL A 55 -18.52 -13.55 1.86
N GLY A 56 -18.80 -13.59 3.16
CA GLY A 56 -19.78 -12.73 3.81
C GLY A 56 -19.48 -11.25 3.61
N PHE A 57 -18.22 -10.83 3.81
CA PHE A 57 -17.78 -9.46 3.51
C PHE A 57 -18.04 -9.10 2.06
N SER A 58 -17.62 -9.94 1.11
CA SER A 58 -17.78 -9.66 -0.32
C SER A 58 -19.25 -9.52 -0.75
N LEU A 59 -20.15 -10.37 -0.22
CA LEU A 59 -21.57 -10.35 -0.54
C LEU A 59 -22.28 -9.14 0.06
N MET A 60 -21.99 -8.82 1.32
CA MET A 60 -22.58 -7.67 2.00
C MET A 60 -22.04 -6.36 1.44
N ALA A 61 -20.76 -6.31 1.05
CA ALA A 61 -20.20 -5.15 0.38
C ALA A 61 -20.85 -4.93 -0.98
N PHE A 62 -21.00 -5.99 -1.79
CA PHE A 62 -21.73 -5.93 -3.06
C PHE A 62 -23.16 -5.42 -2.89
N LEU A 63 -23.91 -5.95 -1.91
CA LEU A 63 -25.25 -5.46 -1.57
C LEU A 63 -25.21 -3.98 -1.14
N SER A 64 -24.26 -3.59 -0.29
CA SER A 64 -24.10 -2.22 0.18
C SER A 64 -23.81 -1.26 -0.98
N THR A 65 -22.99 -1.68 -1.94
CA THR A 65 -22.72 -0.91 -3.17
C THR A 65 -24.01 -0.73 -3.97
N ILE A 66 -24.79 -1.79 -4.19
CA ILE A 66 -26.09 -1.67 -4.90
C ILE A 66 -27.04 -0.72 -4.16
N LEU A 67 -27.17 -0.87 -2.84
CA LEU A 67 -28.01 0.02 -2.03
C LEU A 67 -27.53 1.46 -2.09
N GLY A 68 -26.21 1.70 -2.08
CA GLY A 68 -25.64 3.03 -2.23
C GLY A 68 -25.93 3.65 -3.60
N LEU A 69 -25.88 2.86 -4.69
CA LEU A 69 -26.23 3.34 -6.04
C LEU A 69 -27.68 3.79 -6.19
N ILE A 70 -28.60 3.20 -5.41
CA ILE A 70 -30.02 3.58 -5.39
C ILE A 70 -30.38 4.52 -4.23
N HIS A 71 -29.37 5.11 -3.57
CA HIS A 71 -29.53 6.04 -2.43
C HIS A 71 -30.30 5.42 -1.24
N GLY A 72 -30.17 4.10 -1.05
CA GLY A 72 -30.87 3.31 -0.04
C GLY A 72 -29.94 2.65 0.98
N LEU A 73 -28.69 3.13 1.14
CA LEU A 73 -27.72 2.52 2.04
C LEU A 73 -27.96 2.94 3.51
N TYR A 74 -29.01 2.35 4.08
CA TYR A 74 -29.38 2.54 5.49
C TYR A 74 -28.93 1.35 6.34
N GLY A 75 -28.48 1.64 7.57
CA GLY A 75 -28.11 0.61 8.55
C GLY A 75 -29.22 -0.39 8.81
N VAL A 76 -30.49 0.04 8.83
CA VAL A 76 -31.64 -0.86 9.02
C VAL A 76 -31.74 -1.90 7.90
N ALA A 77 -31.51 -1.51 6.64
CA ALA A 77 -31.56 -2.43 5.51
C ALA A 77 -30.49 -3.53 5.63
N LEU A 78 -29.26 -3.14 5.97
CA LEU A 78 -28.16 -4.08 6.23
C LEU A 78 -28.44 -4.97 7.45
N GLY A 79 -28.96 -4.37 8.53
CA GLY A 79 -29.33 -5.05 9.76
C GLY A 79 -30.38 -6.14 9.55
N LEU A 80 -31.40 -5.88 8.74
CA LEU A 80 -32.42 -6.88 8.38
C LEU A 80 -31.81 -8.10 7.67
N VAL A 81 -30.88 -7.87 6.74
CA VAL A 81 -30.18 -8.96 6.04
C VAL A 81 -29.32 -9.76 7.02
N PHE A 82 -28.59 -9.10 7.92
CA PHE A 82 -27.79 -9.78 8.93
C PHE A 82 -28.64 -10.61 9.90
N VAL A 83 -29.73 -10.04 10.43
CA VAL A 83 -30.65 -10.77 11.32
C VAL A 83 -31.30 -11.94 10.59
N GLY A 84 -31.75 -11.74 9.34
CA GLY A 84 -32.32 -12.81 8.52
C GLY A 84 -31.32 -13.94 8.27
N ALA A 85 -30.07 -13.61 7.95
CA ALA A 85 -29.00 -14.58 7.75
C ALA A 85 -28.68 -15.35 9.04
N LEU A 86 -28.57 -14.66 10.18
CA LEU A 86 -28.38 -15.28 11.50
C LEU A 86 -29.51 -16.23 11.86
N TYR A 87 -30.77 -15.84 11.58
CA TYR A 87 -31.93 -16.71 11.81
C TYR A 87 -31.91 -17.96 10.92
N TYR A 88 -31.61 -17.78 9.62
CA TYR A 88 -31.51 -18.87 8.64
C TYR A 88 -30.37 -19.84 8.97
N GLN A 89 -29.21 -19.32 9.37
CA GLN A 89 -28.00 -20.09 9.68
C GLN A 89 -27.78 -20.31 11.19
N ARG A 90 -28.85 -20.22 12.00
CA ARG A 90 -28.75 -20.27 13.46
C ARG A 90 -27.99 -21.47 14.01
N LYS A 91 -28.15 -22.65 13.39
CA LYS A 91 -27.49 -23.90 13.83
C LYS A 91 -25.96 -23.82 13.62
N PRO A 92 -25.43 -23.63 12.39
CA PRO A 92 -23.99 -23.43 12.18
C PRO A 92 -23.40 -22.25 12.97
N THR A 93 -24.11 -21.13 13.04
CA THR A 93 -23.63 -19.94 13.76
C THR A 93 -23.51 -20.19 15.26
N TRP A 94 -24.50 -20.87 15.87
CA TRP A 94 -24.43 -21.25 17.27
C TRP A 94 -23.29 -22.23 17.54
N GLN A 95 -23.05 -23.20 16.65
CA GLN A 95 -21.91 -24.11 16.76
C GLN A 95 -20.57 -23.36 16.68
N LEU A 96 -20.46 -22.36 15.81
CA LEU A 96 -19.26 -21.51 15.71
C LEU A 96 -19.06 -20.69 16.99
N LEU A 97 -20.12 -20.10 17.53
CA LEU A 97 -20.07 -19.34 18.78
C LEU A 97 -19.65 -20.22 19.96
N GLN A 98 -20.23 -21.41 20.08
CA GLN A 98 -19.82 -22.41 21.08
C GLN A 98 -18.37 -22.81 20.89
N ALA A 99 -17.92 -22.99 19.64
CA ALA A 99 -16.53 -23.30 19.34
C ALA A 99 -15.59 -22.18 19.81
N TRP A 100 -15.93 -20.90 19.59
CA TRP A 100 -15.06 -19.79 19.96
C TRP A 100 -15.04 -19.47 21.46
N LEU A 101 -16.19 -19.56 22.16
CA LEU A 101 -16.30 -19.07 23.54
C LEU A 101 -16.40 -20.17 24.61
N VAL A 102 -16.99 -21.32 24.27
CA VAL A 102 -17.35 -22.33 25.28
C VAL A 102 -16.44 -23.55 25.23
N LYS A 103 -16.08 -23.99 24.02
CA LYS A 103 -15.29 -25.20 23.82
C LYS A 103 -13.87 -24.99 24.36
N ARG A 104 -13.46 -25.85 25.29
CA ARG A 104 -12.09 -25.87 25.78
C ARG A 104 -11.18 -26.54 24.75
N TYR A 105 -10.09 -25.85 24.41
CA TYR A 105 -9.03 -26.40 23.56
C TYR A 105 -7.81 -26.72 24.41
N SER A 106 -7.26 -27.92 24.23
CA SER A 106 -5.98 -28.29 24.83
C SER A 106 -4.84 -27.85 23.91
N TRP A 107 -3.96 -26.99 24.40
CA TRP A 107 -2.72 -26.67 23.70
C TRP A 107 -1.62 -27.64 24.13
N LYS A 108 -1.23 -28.53 23.22
CA LYS A 108 -0.05 -29.39 23.42
C LYS A 108 1.20 -28.59 23.02
N ILE A 109 1.93 -28.12 24.02
CA ILE A 109 3.21 -27.43 23.84
C ILE A 109 4.25 -28.48 23.43
N THR A 110 4.86 -28.31 22.26
CA THR A 110 5.88 -29.23 21.73
C THR A 110 7.29 -28.68 21.89
N HIS A 111 7.46 -27.36 21.98
CA HIS A 111 8.73 -26.68 22.17
C HIS A 111 8.64 -25.63 23.28
N TRP A 112 9.74 -25.42 24.01
CA TRP A 112 9.79 -24.46 25.13
C TRP A 112 9.54 -23.01 24.69
N TRP A 113 9.92 -22.66 23.45
CA TRP A 113 9.80 -21.30 22.90
C TRP A 113 8.37 -20.93 22.50
N GLU A 114 7.44 -21.89 22.43
CA GLU A 114 6.03 -21.63 22.06
C GLU A 114 5.33 -20.67 23.03
N LEU A 115 5.60 -20.78 24.33
CA LEU A 115 4.99 -19.92 25.35
C LEU A 115 5.52 -18.48 25.28
N PRO A 116 6.85 -18.21 25.33
CA PRO A 116 7.38 -16.87 25.10
C PRO A 116 6.90 -16.27 23.79
N LEU A 117 6.87 -17.06 22.72
CA LEU A 117 6.43 -16.62 21.40
C LEU A 117 4.94 -16.21 21.38
N ALA A 118 4.06 -17.01 21.98
CA ALA A 118 2.64 -16.66 22.07
C ALA A 118 2.41 -15.44 22.96
N PHE A 119 3.19 -15.28 24.03
CA PHE A 119 3.17 -14.08 24.85
C PHE A 119 3.58 -12.84 24.02
N THR A 120 4.67 -12.94 23.26
CA THR A 120 5.11 -11.88 22.33
C THR A 120 4.02 -11.55 21.30
N GLY A 121 3.41 -12.56 20.67
CA GLY A 121 2.31 -12.36 19.73
C GLY A 121 1.10 -11.68 20.36
N SER A 122 0.77 -12.05 21.61
CA SER A 122 -0.33 -11.45 22.37
C SER A 122 -0.03 -10.00 22.74
N MET A 123 1.22 -9.69 23.09
CA MET A 123 1.67 -8.32 23.36
C MET A 123 1.55 -7.43 22.11
N ILE A 124 1.97 -7.94 20.94
CA ILE A 124 1.82 -7.24 19.66
C ILE A 124 0.33 -7.02 19.34
N ALA A 125 -0.52 -8.05 19.50
CA ALA A 125 -1.95 -7.92 19.27
C ALA A 125 -2.62 -6.91 20.22
N ALA A 126 -2.23 -6.88 21.50
CA ALA A 126 -2.71 -5.91 22.47
C ALA A 126 -2.30 -4.48 22.09
N MET A 127 -1.07 -4.31 21.59
CA MET A 127 -0.56 -3.03 21.10
C MET A 127 -1.36 -2.54 19.88
N TYR A 128 -1.65 -3.43 18.92
CA TYR A 128 -2.45 -3.09 17.75
C TYR A 128 -3.88 -2.75 18.14
N TRP A 129 -4.48 -3.50 19.06
CA TRP A 129 -5.79 -3.20 19.60
C TRP A 129 -5.85 -1.80 20.20
N LEU A 130 -4.93 -1.47 21.11
CA LEU A 130 -4.84 -0.16 21.75
C LEU A 130 -4.72 0.98 20.73
N ALA A 131 -3.86 0.82 19.74
CA ALA A 131 -3.64 1.86 18.72
C ALA A 131 -4.80 2.00 17.73
N SER A 132 -5.54 0.91 17.46
CA SER A 132 -6.64 0.90 16.49
C SER A 132 -7.91 1.61 16.98
N LEU A 133 -8.07 1.78 18.30
CA LEU A 133 -9.21 2.47 18.90
C LEU A 133 -9.01 3.98 18.87
N LYS A 134 -9.51 4.62 17.81
CA LYS A 134 -9.30 6.05 17.53
C LYS A 134 -10.60 6.85 17.51
N ALA A 135 -10.48 8.14 17.84
CA ALA A 135 -11.58 9.10 17.71
C ALA A 135 -11.73 9.61 16.26
N PHE A 136 -10.63 9.69 15.52
CA PHE A 136 -10.55 10.17 14.14
C PHE A 136 -9.33 9.56 13.43
N PRO A 137 -9.33 9.48 12.09
CA PRO A 137 -8.18 8.99 11.34
C PRO A 137 -6.99 9.94 11.49
N ILE A 138 -5.79 9.36 11.55
CA ILE A 138 -4.52 10.10 11.65
C ILE A 138 -3.56 9.76 10.50
N GLY A 139 -3.85 8.69 9.76
CA GLY A 139 -3.09 8.31 8.58
C GLY A 139 -3.31 9.28 7.43
N PHE A 140 -2.29 9.44 6.60
CA PHE A 140 -2.38 10.32 5.43
C PHE A 140 -3.48 9.85 4.46
N ASP A 141 -3.42 8.59 4.02
CA ASP A 141 -4.42 8.02 3.11
C ASP A 141 -5.74 7.73 3.83
N GLY A 142 -5.69 7.36 5.11
CA GLY A 142 -6.87 7.20 5.95
C GLY A 142 -7.73 8.48 5.98
N ALA A 143 -7.13 9.61 6.40
CA ALA A 143 -7.82 10.88 6.56
C ALA A 143 -8.14 11.59 5.24
N ALA A 144 -7.32 11.42 4.19
CA ALA A 144 -7.58 12.04 2.89
C ALA A 144 -8.59 11.25 2.05
N LEU A 145 -8.52 9.91 2.09
CA LEU A 145 -9.21 9.06 1.13
C LEU A 145 -10.10 8.02 1.80
N TYR A 146 -9.55 7.01 2.48
CA TYR A 146 -10.30 5.78 2.75
C TYR A 146 -11.32 5.91 3.88
N ALA A 147 -10.92 6.43 5.04
CA ALA A 147 -11.84 6.69 6.14
C ALA A 147 -12.76 7.87 5.82
N ASN A 148 -12.26 8.83 5.04
CA ASN A 148 -13.06 9.94 4.55
C ASN A 148 -14.22 9.47 3.64
N LEU A 149 -13.94 8.64 2.63
CA LEU A 149 -14.98 8.05 1.78
C LEU A 149 -15.98 7.21 2.59
N ALA A 150 -15.51 6.48 3.61
CA ALA A 150 -16.38 5.71 4.48
C ALA A 150 -17.35 6.61 5.26
N HIS A 151 -16.85 7.71 5.82
CA HIS A 151 -17.63 8.70 6.55
C HIS A 151 -18.66 9.41 5.64
N LEU A 152 -18.23 9.86 4.46
CA LEU A 152 -19.11 10.48 3.46
C LEU A 152 -20.21 9.52 2.98
N THR A 153 -19.87 8.24 2.79
CA THR A 153 -20.85 7.19 2.43
C THR A 153 -21.88 7.01 3.54
N ALA A 154 -21.45 7.00 4.81
CA ALA A 154 -22.35 6.85 5.94
C ALA A 154 -23.28 8.06 6.13
N GLN A 155 -22.76 9.27 5.97
CA GLN A 155 -23.54 10.52 6.11
C GLN A 155 -24.56 10.72 4.99
N SER A 156 -24.18 10.40 3.75
CA SER A 156 -25.03 10.66 2.58
C SER A 156 -25.98 9.51 2.24
N HIS A 157 -25.79 8.33 2.82
CA HIS A 157 -26.52 7.09 2.47
C HIS A 157 -26.43 6.71 0.98
N THR A 158 -25.45 7.25 0.27
CA THR A 158 -25.15 7.02 -1.15
C THR A 158 -23.64 6.85 -1.34
N LEU A 159 -23.21 6.49 -2.55
CA LEU A 159 -21.80 6.41 -2.89
C LEU A 159 -21.29 7.77 -3.40
N PRO A 160 -20.34 8.44 -2.71
CA PRO A 160 -19.77 9.69 -3.21
C PRO A 160 -19.05 9.50 -4.56
N GLY A 161 -18.84 10.60 -5.27
CA GLY A 161 -18.01 10.60 -6.48
C GLY A 161 -16.55 10.37 -6.11
N ALA A 162 -15.90 9.43 -6.80
CA ALA A 162 -14.50 9.09 -6.55
C ALA A 162 -13.84 8.63 -7.85
N VAL A 163 -12.52 8.80 -7.92
CA VAL A 163 -11.75 8.40 -9.10
C VAL A 163 -11.74 6.89 -9.30
N GLN A 164 -11.64 6.11 -8.21
CA GLN A 164 -11.58 4.65 -8.26
C GLN A 164 -12.70 4.03 -7.43
N ALA A 165 -12.98 2.75 -7.68
CA ALA A 165 -13.83 1.95 -6.80
C ALA A 165 -13.25 1.90 -5.38
N PHE A 166 -14.13 1.94 -4.37
CA PHE A 166 -13.76 2.00 -2.95
C PHE A 166 -14.52 0.97 -2.11
N GLY A 167 -14.55 -0.28 -2.58
CA GLY A 167 -15.35 -1.37 -1.99
C GLY A 167 -15.12 -1.59 -0.50
N TRP A 168 -13.90 -1.41 0.01
CA TRP A 168 -13.63 -1.55 1.44
C TRP A 168 -14.04 -0.32 2.27
N SER A 169 -13.98 0.89 1.72
CA SER A 169 -14.53 2.08 2.40
C SER A 169 -16.04 1.95 2.59
N VAL A 170 -16.75 1.29 1.67
CA VAL A 170 -18.17 0.91 1.87
C VAL A 170 -18.32 -0.04 3.06
N VAL A 171 -17.42 -1.02 3.23
CA VAL A 171 -17.41 -1.90 4.41
C VAL A 171 -17.13 -1.12 5.70
N MET A 172 -16.17 -0.20 5.68
CA MET A 172 -15.85 0.64 6.85
C MET A 172 -17.06 1.49 7.28
N SER A 173 -17.83 2.02 6.32
CA SER A 173 -19.04 2.83 6.59
C SER A 173 -20.08 2.11 7.46
N TRP A 174 -20.05 0.76 7.51
CA TRP A 174 -20.93 -0.02 8.37
C TRP A 174 -20.78 0.32 9.85
N GLY A 175 -19.62 0.81 10.30
CA GLY A 175 -19.45 1.23 11.69
C GLY A 175 -20.36 2.39 12.08
N GLU A 176 -20.52 3.35 11.19
CA GLU A 176 -21.43 4.48 11.41
C GLU A 176 -22.87 4.09 11.07
N LEU A 177 -23.10 3.36 9.97
CA LEU A 177 -24.44 2.97 9.54
C LEU A 177 -25.15 2.01 10.52
N LEU A 178 -24.47 0.95 10.98
CA LEU A 178 -25.07 -0.08 11.84
C LEU A 178 -24.93 0.23 13.33
N PHE A 179 -23.81 0.84 13.72
CA PHE A 179 -23.42 0.99 15.13
C PHE A 179 -23.29 2.44 15.58
N GLN A 180 -23.51 3.43 14.68
CA GLN A 180 -23.39 4.85 14.98
C GLN A 180 -22.04 5.22 15.62
N SER A 181 -20.96 4.56 15.18
CA SER A 181 -19.63 4.68 15.76
C SER A 181 -18.56 4.87 14.69
N LEU A 182 -18.00 6.10 14.62
CA LEU A 182 -16.81 6.39 13.82
C LEU A 182 -15.61 5.54 14.28
N THR A 183 -15.43 5.37 15.59
CA THR A 183 -14.35 4.51 16.13
C THR A 183 -14.46 3.08 15.60
N PHE A 184 -15.66 2.51 15.50
CA PHE A 184 -15.84 1.19 14.91
C PHE A 184 -15.58 1.19 13.39
N SER A 185 -15.95 2.25 12.68
CA SER A 185 -15.61 2.43 11.24
C SER A 185 -14.09 2.38 11.01
N LEU A 186 -13.31 3.11 11.83
CA LEU A 186 -11.84 3.11 11.77
C LEU A 186 -11.26 1.75 12.22
N LEU A 187 -11.86 1.11 13.22
CA LEU A 187 -11.45 -0.21 13.69
C LEU A 187 -11.55 -1.27 12.58
N LEU A 188 -12.52 -1.16 11.65
CA LEU A 188 -12.66 -2.04 10.49
C LEU A 188 -11.56 -1.88 9.42
N ALA A 189 -10.76 -0.81 9.46
CA ALA A 189 -9.53 -0.73 8.66
C ALA A 189 -8.40 -1.55 9.31
N HIS A 190 -8.29 -1.47 10.63
CA HIS A 190 -7.16 -2.01 11.37
C HIS A 190 -7.32 -3.49 11.73
N VAL A 191 -8.46 -3.91 12.30
CA VAL A 191 -8.62 -5.22 12.95
C VAL A 191 -8.48 -6.42 11.99
N LEU A 192 -8.52 -6.17 10.68
CA LEU A 192 -8.42 -7.19 9.64
C LEU A 192 -7.07 -7.90 9.60
N TYR A 193 -6.04 -7.36 10.28
CA TYR A 193 -4.80 -8.12 10.51
C TYR A 193 -5.09 -9.47 11.19
N VAL A 194 -6.08 -9.56 12.10
CA VAL A 194 -6.41 -10.80 12.81
C VAL A 194 -6.92 -11.89 11.86
N PRO A 195 -8.04 -11.72 11.13
CA PRO A 195 -8.50 -12.75 10.19
C PRO A 195 -7.52 -12.98 9.03
N ALA A 196 -6.73 -11.99 8.61
CA ALA A 196 -5.66 -12.18 7.63
C ALA A 196 -4.57 -13.12 8.14
N LEU A 197 -4.04 -12.89 9.34
CA LEU A 197 -3.03 -13.76 9.96
C LEU A 197 -3.62 -15.14 10.28
N LEU A 198 -4.87 -15.25 10.72
CA LEU A 198 -5.50 -16.55 10.90
C LEU A 198 -5.66 -17.32 9.58
N MET A 199 -5.95 -16.64 8.47
CA MET A 199 -5.95 -17.26 7.14
C MET A 199 -4.54 -17.68 6.71
N GLY A 200 -3.53 -16.85 6.96
CA GLY A 200 -2.11 -17.18 6.75
C GLY A 200 -1.65 -18.39 7.58
N TYR A 201 -2.10 -18.49 8.83
CA TYR A 201 -1.92 -19.66 9.69
C TYR A 201 -2.57 -20.90 9.05
N GLN A 202 -3.83 -20.79 8.62
CA GLN A 202 -4.54 -21.91 7.98
C GLN A 202 -3.83 -22.40 6.70
N ILE A 203 -3.31 -21.48 5.88
CA ILE A 203 -2.55 -21.80 4.66
C ILE A 203 -1.23 -22.49 5.03
N SER A 204 -0.45 -21.90 5.94
CA SER A 204 0.88 -22.40 6.30
C SER A 204 0.86 -23.74 7.04
N ARG A 205 -0.21 -24.07 7.75
CA ARG A 205 -0.42 -25.37 8.41
C ARG A 205 -0.43 -26.58 7.48
N ARG A 206 -0.50 -26.36 6.16
CA ARG A 206 -0.31 -27.42 5.14
C ARG A 206 1.11 -27.99 5.15
N TRP A 207 2.10 -27.21 5.57
CA TRP A 207 3.52 -27.59 5.49
C TRP A 207 4.26 -27.44 6.82
N LEU A 208 3.83 -26.51 7.67
CA LEU A 208 4.45 -26.21 8.95
C LEU A 208 3.65 -26.82 10.09
N SER A 209 4.31 -27.30 11.16
CA SER A 209 3.67 -27.75 12.39
C SER A 209 2.95 -26.59 13.12
N PRO A 210 2.05 -26.85 14.08
CA PRO A 210 1.33 -25.78 14.79
C PRO A 210 2.26 -24.72 15.40
N ALA A 211 3.36 -25.16 16.00
CA ALA A 211 4.37 -24.29 16.62
C ALA A 211 5.07 -23.39 15.59
N HIS A 212 5.49 -23.97 14.45
CA HIS A 212 6.16 -23.24 13.39
C HIS A 212 5.22 -22.30 12.63
N ALA A 213 3.97 -22.69 12.43
CA ALA A 213 2.96 -21.79 11.87
C ALA A 213 2.64 -20.61 12.83
N LEU A 214 2.66 -20.83 14.14
CA LEU A 214 2.54 -19.74 15.12
C LEU A 214 3.77 -18.82 15.06
N LEU A 215 4.97 -19.37 14.99
CA LEU A 215 6.22 -18.62 14.83
C LEU A 215 6.18 -17.73 13.59
N LEU A 216 5.74 -18.29 12.47
CA LEU A 216 5.53 -17.56 11.24
C LEU A 216 4.58 -16.38 11.42
N MET A 217 3.43 -16.58 12.06
CA MET A 217 2.45 -15.50 12.24
C MET A 217 2.94 -14.42 13.21
N VAL A 218 3.66 -14.77 14.27
CA VAL A 218 4.27 -13.79 15.18
C VAL A 218 5.39 -13.01 14.49
N LEU A 219 6.19 -13.69 13.66
CA LEU A 219 7.19 -13.04 12.81
C LEU A 219 6.55 -12.01 11.88
N VAL A 220 5.50 -12.40 11.14
CA VAL A 220 4.77 -11.51 10.24
C VAL A 220 4.10 -10.36 11.00
N ALA A 221 3.46 -10.66 12.14
CA ALA A 221 2.86 -9.64 13.00
C ALA A 221 3.89 -8.69 13.61
N SER A 222 5.15 -9.10 13.74
CA SER A 222 6.19 -8.19 14.23
C SER A 222 6.66 -7.18 13.18
N LEU A 223 6.41 -7.41 11.88
CA LEU A 223 6.93 -6.55 10.83
C LEU A 223 6.46 -5.08 11.01
N PRO A 224 7.37 -4.09 11.00
CA PRO A 224 7.00 -2.69 11.18
C PRO A 224 6.00 -2.18 10.14
N ALA A 225 6.10 -2.61 8.88
CA ALA A 225 5.11 -2.28 7.84
C ALA A 225 3.71 -2.82 8.17
N ILE A 226 3.59 -4.03 8.74
CA ILE A 226 2.31 -4.59 9.20
C ILE A 226 1.78 -3.79 10.38
N GLY A 227 2.66 -3.43 11.33
CA GLY A 227 2.30 -2.60 12.48
C GLY A 227 1.82 -1.22 12.09
N PHE A 228 2.44 -0.59 11.10
CA PHE A 228 1.99 0.70 10.57
C PHE A 228 0.55 0.63 10.06
N GLN A 229 0.19 -0.41 9.29
CA GLN A 229 -1.18 -0.60 8.80
C GLN A 229 -2.17 -0.95 9.92
N ALA A 230 -1.74 -1.71 10.92
CA ALA A 230 -2.59 -2.11 12.04
C ALA A 230 -2.79 -1.01 13.09
N MET A 231 -1.88 -0.02 13.16
CA MET A 231 -1.86 0.98 14.23
C MET A 231 -2.06 2.42 13.75
N ILE A 232 -1.52 2.80 12.59
CA ILE A 232 -1.35 4.22 12.24
C ILE A 232 -2.30 4.62 11.12
N ASP A 233 -2.24 3.96 9.96
CA ASP A 233 -2.95 4.42 8.76
C ASP A 233 -4.21 3.58 8.51
N GLU A 234 -5.36 4.25 8.36
CA GLU A 234 -6.68 3.63 8.20
C GLU A 234 -6.91 3.15 6.76
N LYS A 235 -5.97 2.34 6.27
CA LYS A 235 -5.90 1.82 4.91
C LYS A 235 -6.76 0.57 4.71
N VAL A 236 -7.09 0.34 3.44
CA VAL A 236 -7.89 -0.83 3.00
C VAL A 236 -7.05 -2.09 2.77
N ASP A 237 -5.71 -1.98 2.83
CA ASP A 237 -4.77 -3.03 2.41
C ASP A 237 -4.86 -4.30 3.28
N LEU A 238 -5.20 -4.20 4.57
CA LEU A 238 -5.42 -5.38 5.44
C LEU A 238 -6.71 -6.14 5.07
N GLY A 239 -7.76 -5.42 4.68
CA GLY A 239 -8.98 -6.01 4.14
C GLY A 239 -8.71 -6.74 2.82
N LEU A 240 -7.97 -6.11 1.91
CA LEU A 240 -7.53 -6.72 0.66
C LEU A 240 -6.67 -7.96 0.90
N LEU A 241 -5.73 -7.90 1.86
CA LEU A 241 -4.90 -9.05 2.25
C LEU A 241 -5.75 -10.23 2.70
N PHE A 242 -6.75 -10.01 3.57
CA PHE A 242 -7.62 -11.08 4.06
C PHE A 242 -8.39 -11.76 2.92
N ILE A 243 -9.02 -10.97 2.04
CA ILE A 243 -9.77 -11.51 0.88
C ILE A 243 -8.82 -12.21 -0.11
N GLY A 244 -7.63 -11.65 -0.33
CA GLY A 244 -6.62 -12.24 -1.20
C GLY A 244 -6.11 -13.59 -0.71
N LEU A 245 -5.84 -13.72 0.59
CA LEU A 245 -5.46 -15.00 1.21
C LEU A 245 -6.62 -16.01 1.16
N ALA A 246 -7.87 -15.57 1.30
CA ALA A 246 -9.04 -16.45 1.16
C ALA A 246 -9.16 -17.01 -0.28
N SER A 247 -8.93 -16.18 -1.29
CA SER A 247 -8.86 -16.59 -2.70
C SER A 247 -7.70 -17.56 -2.97
N LEU A 248 -6.52 -17.32 -2.38
CA LEU A 248 -5.39 -18.26 -2.47
C LEU A 248 -5.70 -19.61 -1.80
N GLN A 249 -6.32 -19.58 -0.61
CA GLN A 249 -6.72 -20.79 0.11
C GLN A 249 -7.69 -21.66 -0.72
N LEU A 250 -8.61 -21.04 -1.47
CA LEU A 250 -9.50 -21.75 -2.40
C LEU A 250 -8.72 -22.48 -3.50
N VAL A 251 -7.84 -21.79 -4.23
CA VAL A 251 -7.09 -22.42 -5.33
C VAL A 251 -6.11 -23.49 -4.83
N LEU A 252 -5.51 -23.33 -3.66
CA LEU A 252 -4.61 -24.32 -3.08
C LEU A 252 -5.36 -25.56 -2.55
N ASN A 253 -6.62 -25.43 -2.12
CA ASN A 253 -7.47 -26.57 -1.73
C ASN A 253 -8.08 -27.30 -2.93
N HIS A 254 -8.11 -26.63 -4.06
CA HIS A 254 -8.74 -27.13 -5.26
C HIS A 254 -7.74 -27.86 -6.15
N LYS A 255 -8.15 -29.04 -6.65
CA LYS A 255 -7.47 -29.72 -7.75
C LYS A 255 -8.44 -29.72 -8.92
N LEU A 256 -8.04 -29.11 -10.04
CA LEU A 256 -8.82 -29.14 -11.26
C LEU A 256 -8.89 -30.57 -11.79
N ASP A 257 -10.10 -31.11 -11.88
CA ASP A 257 -10.31 -32.43 -12.47
C ASP A 257 -10.24 -32.33 -14.00
N THR A 258 -9.52 -33.25 -14.63
CA THR A 258 -9.26 -33.22 -16.08
C THR A 258 -10.31 -34.01 -16.87
N ALA A 259 -11.16 -34.79 -16.19
CA ALA A 259 -12.25 -35.54 -16.78
C ALA A 259 -13.61 -34.99 -16.31
N PRO A 260 -14.17 -33.95 -16.97
CA PRO A 260 -15.47 -33.43 -16.59
C PRO A 260 -16.56 -34.47 -16.86
N ASP A 261 -17.41 -34.71 -15.87
CA ASP A 261 -18.67 -35.44 -16.03
C ASP A 261 -19.51 -34.72 -17.11
N THR A 262 -19.85 -35.42 -18.19
CA THR A 262 -20.57 -34.84 -19.34
C THR A 262 -22.08 -34.79 -19.14
N THR A 263 -22.60 -35.40 -18.07
CA THR A 263 -24.05 -35.51 -17.82
C THR A 263 -24.64 -34.27 -17.14
N THR A 264 -23.82 -33.47 -16.46
CA THR A 264 -24.23 -32.26 -15.73
C THR A 264 -23.71 -30.99 -16.40
N SER A 265 -24.53 -29.93 -16.44
CA SER A 265 -24.07 -28.61 -16.92
C SER A 265 -22.87 -28.14 -16.10
N TRP A 266 -21.81 -27.68 -16.76
CA TRP A 266 -20.52 -27.38 -16.12
C TRP A 266 -20.65 -26.48 -14.88
N TRP A 267 -21.45 -25.41 -14.93
CA TRP A 267 -21.61 -24.46 -13.81
C TRP A 267 -22.27 -25.07 -12.55
N ARG A 268 -22.94 -26.22 -12.67
CA ARG A 268 -23.53 -26.95 -11.52
C ARG A 268 -22.52 -27.88 -10.84
N GLN A 269 -21.40 -28.19 -11.47
CA GLN A 269 -20.42 -29.09 -10.87
C GLN A 269 -19.69 -28.36 -9.72
N PRO A 270 -19.45 -29.01 -8.57
CA PRO A 270 -18.79 -28.39 -7.42
C PRO A 270 -17.41 -27.79 -7.74
N VAL A 271 -16.70 -28.38 -8.71
CA VAL A 271 -15.40 -27.90 -9.21
C VAL A 271 -15.50 -26.46 -9.72
N TRP A 272 -16.45 -26.22 -10.64
CA TRP A 272 -16.60 -24.90 -11.26
C TRP A 272 -17.23 -23.87 -10.33
N GLN A 273 -18.01 -24.30 -9.33
CA GLN A 273 -18.50 -23.40 -8.28
C GLN A 273 -17.36 -22.79 -7.44
N VAL A 274 -16.33 -23.57 -7.12
CA VAL A 274 -15.14 -23.07 -6.42
C VAL A 274 -14.38 -22.06 -7.28
N VAL A 275 -14.22 -22.34 -8.57
CA VAL A 275 -13.54 -21.45 -9.52
C VAL A 275 -14.33 -20.15 -9.73
N LEU A 276 -15.65 -20.22 -9.87
CA LEU A 276 -16.55 -19.06 -9.94
C LEU A 276 -16.48 -18.20 -8.67
N LEU A 277 -16.50 -18.84 -7.49
CA LEU A 277 -16.37 -18.13 -6.21
C LEU A 277 -14.99 -17.46 -6.07
N ASN A 278 -13.94 -18.09 -6.59
CA ASN A 278 -12.62 -17.48 -6.63
C ASN A 278 -12.62 -16.23 -7.53
N GLY A 279 -13.23 -16.31 -8.71
CA GLY A 279 -13.48 -15.15 -9.57
C GLY A 279 -14.24 -14.03 -8.87
N TRP A 280 -15.29 -14.37 -8.11
CA TRP A 280 -16.05 -13.41 -7.30
C TRP A 280 -15.19 -12.69 -6.27
N LEU A 281 -14.41 -13.42 -5.47
CA LEU A 281 -13.50 -12.82 -4.48
C LEU A 281 -12.43 -11.95 -5.15
N LEU A 282 -11.95 -12.34 -6.34
CA LEU A 282 -11.00 -11.56 -7.12
C LEU A 282 -11.61 -10.24 -7.65
N GLY A 283 -12.86 -10.27 -8.14
CA GLY A 283 -13.58 -9.07 -8.56
C GLY A 283 -13.87 -8.13 -7.38
N PHE A 284 -14.21 -8.69 -6.21
CA PHE A 284 -14.34 -7.91 -4.99
C PHE A 284 -13.00 -7.30 -4.57
N SER A 285 -11.90 -8.05 -4.55
CA SER A 285 -10.55 -7.53 -4.31
C SER A 285 -10.20 -6.37 -5.24
N PHE A 286 -10.56 -6.45 -6.51
CA PHE A 286 -10.34 -5.38 -7.48
C PHE A 286 -11.20 -4.13 -7.18
N SER A 287 -12.40 -4.30 -6.64
CA SER A 287 -13.20 -3.16 -6.15
C SER A 287 -12.62 -2.50 -4.90
N ILE A 288 -11.78 -3.20 -4.12
CA ILE A 288 -11.07 -2.62 -2.98
C ILE A 288 -9.89 -1.77 -3.47
N LYS A 289 -9.11 -2.30 -4.42
CA LYS A 289 -7.92 -1.63 -4.98
C LYS A 289 -7.52 -2.26 -6.32
N TYR A 290 -7.20 -1.43 -7.32
CA TYR A 290 -6.81 -1.95 -8.65
C TYR A 290 -5.47 -2.67 -8.69
N THR A 291 -4.61 -2.49 -7.68
CA THR A 291 -3.41 -3.32 -7.51
C THR A 291 -3.75 -4.79 -7.22
N ALA A 292 -5.00 -5.14 -6.90
CA ALA A 292 -5.46 -6.53 -6.87
C ALA A 292 -5.35 -7.23 -8.23
N LEU A 293 -5.08 -6.52 -9.33
CA LEU A 293 -4.69 -7.12 -10.60
C LEU A 293 -3.54 -8.13 -10.43
N PHE A 294 -2.57 -7.86 -9.54
CA PHE A 294 -1.45 -8.78 -9.27
C PHE A 294 -1.96 -10.12 -8.74
N LEU A 295 -2.97 -10.06 -7.84
CA LEU A 295 -3.63 -11.22 -7.28
C LEU A 295 -4.39 -12.00 -8.36
N VAL A 296 -5.15 -11.32 -9.22
CA VAL A 296 -5.89 -11.96 -10.32
C VAL A 296 -4.96 -12.79 -11.20
N ILE A 297 -3.86 -12.17 -11.65
CA ILE A 297 -2.91 -12.83 -12.55
C ILE A 297 -2.19 -13.98 -11.83
N ALA A 298 -1.81 -13.80 -10.57
CA ALA A 298 -1.12 -14.82 -9.79
C ALA A 298 -2.02 -16.04 -9.48
N ILE A 299 -3.30 -15.85 -9.15
CA ILE A 299 -4.24 -16.95 -8.92
C ILE A 299 -4.48 -17.74 -10.22
N LEU A 300 -4.64 -17.06 -11.35
CA LEU A 300 -4.71 -17.71 -12.66
C LEU A 300 -3.42 -18.49 -12.97
N ALA A 301 -2.26 -17.94 -12.65
CA ALA A 301 -0.98 -18.61 -12.82
C ALA A 301 -0.88 -19.91 -11.99
N VAL A 302 -1.45 -19.94 -10.78
CA VAL A 302 -1.52 -21.17 -9.96
C VAL A 302 -2.42 -22.22 -10.61
N TYR A 303 -3.61 -21.87 -11.10
CA TYR A 303 -4.47 -22.82 -11.81
C TYR A 303 -3.77 -23.41 -13.04
N LEU A 304 -3.10 -22.58 -13.83
CA LEU A 304 -2.35 -23.01 -15.01
C LEU A 304 -1.14 -23.87 -14.63
N PHE A 305 -0.47 -23.55 -13.54
CA PHE A 305 0.61 -24.38 -12.98
C PHE A 305 0.11 -25.76 -12.54
N GLN A 306 -1.08 -25.86 -11.96
CA GLN A 306 -1.66 -27.16 -11.60
C GLN A 306 -1.93 -28.04 -12.84
N LEU A 307 -2.37 -27.44 -13.95
CA LEU A 307 -2.73 -28.15 -15.18
C LEU A 307 -1.51 -28.54 -16.04
N GLY A 308 -0.56 -27.63 -16.24
CA GLY A 308 0.54 -27.81 -17.19
C GLY A 308 1.92 -27.52 -16.62
N ARG A 309 2.03 -27.42 -15.28
CA ARG A 309 3.26 -27.17 -14.54
C ARG A 309 3.96 -25.91 -15.04
N TYR A 310 5.29 -25.95 -15.07
CA TYR A 310 6.13 -24.80 -15.35
C TYR A 310 5.93 -24.21 -16.76
N VAL A 311 5.57 -25.03 -17.77
CA VAL A 311 5.42 -24.57 -19.15
C VAL A 311 4.22 -23.63 -19.30
N LEU A 312 3.05 -24.03 -18.80
CA LEU A 312 1.86 -23.17 -18.83
C LEU A 312 2.03 -21.93 -17.94
N PHE A 313 2.67 -22.10 -16.77
CA PHE A 313 2.99 -20.98 -15.89
C PHE A 313 3.85 -19.91 -16.57
N ALA A 314 4.98 -20.32 -17.17
CA ALA A 314 5.89 -19.39 -17.83
C ALA A 314 5.27 -18.78 -19.08
N GLY A 315 4.58 -19.58 -19.91
CA GLY A 315 3.87 -19.09 -21.10
C GLY A 315 2.79 -18.06 -20.75
N TRP A 316 2.03 -18.28 -19.67
CA TRP A 316 1.06 -17.33 -19.14
C TRP A 316 1.69 -16.03 -18.67
N LEU A 317 2.75 -16.12 -17.86
CA LEU A 317 3.40 -14.92 -17.31
C LEU A 317 3.98 -14.04 -18.41
N VAL A 318 4.61 -14.65 -19.42
CA VAL A 318 5.13 -13.96 -20.61
C VAL A 318 4.00 -13.33 -21.42
N LEU A 319 2.94 -14.10 -21.71
CA LEU A 319 1.78 -13.61 -22.46
C LEU A 319 1.12 -12.41 -21.77
N VAL A 320 0.79 -12.53 -20.48
CA VAL A 320 0.07 -11.47 -19.74
C VAL A 320 0.95 -10.24 -19.56
N THR A 321 2.24 -10.41 -19.29
CA THR A 321 3.17 -9.27 -19.28
C THR A 321 3.14 -8.54 -20.62
N GLY A 322 3.19 -9.27 -21.74
CA GLY A 322 3.04 -8.67 -23.08
C GLY A 322 1.70 -7.93 -23.26
N LEU A 323 0.58 -8.51 -22.82
CA LEU A 323 -0.73 -7.87 -22.89
C LEU A 323 -0.80 -6.57 -22.08
N LEU A 324 -0.20 -6.51 -20.89
CA LEU A 324 -0.18 -5.28 -20.07
C LEU A 324 0.59 -4.14 -20.76
N PHE A 325 1.67 -4.46 -21.47
CA PHE A 325 2.38 -3.48 -22.29
C PHE A 325 1.56 -3.04 -23.51
N LEU A 326 0.86 -3.96 -24.19
CA LEU A 326 0.01 -3.63 -25.34
C LEU A 326 -1.21 -2.77 -25.00
N THR A 327 -1.77 -2.98 -23.81
CA THR A 327 -3.02 -2.35 -23.38
C THR A 327 -2.81 -1.03 -22.62
N GLY A 328 -1.57 -0.62 -22.37
CA GLY A 328 -1.25 0.60 -21.62
C GLY A 328 -1.25 0.44 -20.09
N PHE A 329 -1.60 -0.73 -19.55
CA PHE A 329 -1.58 -0.99 -18.11
C PHE A 329 -0.17 -0.86 -17.48
N TYR A 330 0.89 -0.91 -18.30
CA TYR A 330 2.25 -0.65 -17.87
C TYR A 330 2.44 0.76 -17.27
N GLU A 331 1.60 1.73 -17.64
CA GLU A 331 1.65 3.10 -17.10
C GLU A 331 1.35 3.16 -15.59
N LEU A 332 0.66 2.15 -15.03
CA LEU A 332 0.45 2.04 -13.59
C LEU A 332 1.78 1.92 -12.82
N GLY A 333 2.79 1.32 -13.44
CA GLY A 333 4.13 1.17 -12.86
C GLY A 333 5.05 2.38 -13.09
N ASN A 334 4.55 3.47 -13.70
CA ASN A 334 5.36 4.64 -14.06
C ASN A 334 6.70 4.29 -14.73
N LEU A 335 6.67 3.29 -15.62
CA LEU A 335 7.86 2.73 -16.23
C LEU A 335 8.49 3.74 -17.20
N GLU A 336 9.82 3.86 -17.15
CA GLU A 336 10.61 4.69 -18.08
C GLU A 336 10.71 4.04 -19.47
N ILE A 337 9.58 3.94 -20.18
CA ILE A 337 9.48 3.34 -21.51
C ILE A 337 8.58 4.19 -22.41
N THR A 338 9.01 4.40 -23.65
CA THR A 338 8.19 5.12 -24.62
C THR A 338 7.00 4.25 -25.07
N PRO A 339 5.86 4.84 -25.46
CA PRO A 339 4.70 4.07 -25.91
C PRO A 339 5.00 3.12 -27.08
N SER A 340 5.84 3.54 -28.03
CA SER A 340 6.25 2.69 -29.16
C SER A 340 7.12 1.51 -28.72
N ALA A 341 8.04 1.72 -27.79
CA ALA A 341 8.85 0.65 -27.22
C ALA A 341 7.99 -0.32 -26.39
N ALA A 342 7.05 0.19 -25.60
CA ALA A 342 6.09 -0.62 -24.86
C ALA A 342 5.26 -1.51 -25.80
N GLN A 343 4.73 -0.96 -26.90
CA GLN A 343 3.99 -1.73 -27.89
C GLN A 343 4.85 -2.83 -28.53
N LEU A 344 6.09 -2.50 -28.95
CA LEU A 344 7.01 -3.48 -29.55
C LEU A 344 7.34 -4.62 -28.58
N LEU A 345 7.69 -4.28 -27.33
CA LEU A 345 7.92 -5.25 -26.26
C LEU A 345 6.69 -6.13 -26.04
N GLY A 346 5.52 -5.49 -25.95
CA GLY A 346 4.24 -6.15 -25.78
C GLY A 346 3.96 -7.17 -26.88
N LEU A 347 4.13 -6.79 -28.15
CA LEU A 347 3.95 -7.68 -29.31
C LEU A 347 4.92 -8.87 -29.25
N GLY A 348 6.21 -8.62 -28.96
CA GLY A 348 7.22 -9.66 -28.84
C GLY A 348 6.89 -10.68 -27.76
N LEU A 349 6.53 -10.21 -26.55
CA LEU A 349 6.16 -11.08 -25.43
C LEU A 349 4.85 -11.84 -25.70
N VAL A 350 3.84 -11.21 -26.30
CA VAL A 350 2.59 -11.88 -26.69
C VAL A 350 2.86 -12.97 -27.73
N ALA A 351 3.71 -12.72 -28.73
CA ALA A 351 4.07 -13.72 -29.72
C ALA A 351 4.79 -14.92 -29.09
N VAL A 352 5.77 -14.68 -28.21
CA VAL A 352 6.52 -15.75 -27.52
C VAL A 352 5.63 -16.53 -26.57
N GLY A 353 4.90 -15.85 -25.69
CA GLY A 353 3.98 -16.48 -24.73
C GLY A 353 2.84 -17.22 -25.42
N GLY A 354 2.26 -16.61 -26.47
CA GLY A 354 1.21 -17.20 -27.30
C GLY A 354 1.68 -18.45 -28.04
N LEU A 355 2.87 -18.42 -28.65
CA LEU A 355 3.46 -19.59 -29.31
C LEU A 355 3.77 -20.72 -28.32
N ALA A 356 4.30 -20.40 -27.13
CA ALA A 356 4.52 -21.39 -26.07
C ALA A 356 3.22 -22.08 -25.63
N LEU A 357 2.14 -21.31 -25.43
CA LEU A 357 0.82 -21.83 -25.09
C LEU A 357 0.18 -22.62 -26.24
N ALA A 358 0.33 -22.17 -27.49
CA ALA A 358 -0.15 -22.87 -28.68
C ALA A 358 0.56 -24.21 -28.89
N MET A 359 1.89 -24.26 -28.71
CA MET A 359 2.66 -25.51 -28.75
C MET A 359 2.26 -26.47 -27.63
N PHE A 360 2.05 -25.95 -26.42
CA PHE A 360 1.55 -26.76 -25.32
C PHE A 360 0.16 -27.34 -25.63
N TRP A 361 -0.73 -26.52 -26.20
CA TRP A 361 -2.06 -26.93 -26.62
C TRP A 361 -2.01 -28.03 -27.68
N TRP A 362 -1.20 -27.87 -28.74
CA TRP A 362 -1.08 -28.89 -29.79
C TRP A 362 -0.75 -30.27 -29.21
N LYS A 363 0.15 -30.31 -28.21
CA LYS A 363 0.58 -31.55 -27.55
C LYS A 363 -0.41 -32.07 -26.52
N ASN A 364 -1.26 -31.22 -25.94
CA ASN A 364 -2.12 -31.55 -24.79
C ASN A 364 -3.59 -31.14 -25.01
N ARG A 365 -4.15 -31.53 -26.16
CA ARG A 365 -5.55 -31.22 -26.56
C ARG A 365 -6.60 -31.43 -25.45
N PRO A 366 -6.56 -32.49 -24.61
CA PRO A 366 -7.55 -32.70 -23.55
C PRO A 366 -7.55 -31.61 -22.46
N LEU A 367 -6.42 -30.95 -22.22
CA LEU A 367 -6.29 -29.91 -21.18
C LEU A 367 -6.83 -28.54 -21.64
N PHE A 368 -7.18 -28.38 -22.91
CA PHE A 368 -7.67 -27.10 -23.44
C PHE A 368 -8.99 -26.66 -22.80
N ARG A 369 -9.97 -27.57 -22.74
CA ARG A 369 -11.28 -27.30 -22.17
C ARG A 369 -11.19 -26.84 -20.71
N PRO A 370 -10.50 -27.53 -19.78
CA PRO A 370 -10.40 -27.06 -18.40
C PRO A 370 -9.65 -25.73 -18.26
N ILE A 371 -8.65 -25.44 -19.11
CA ILE A 371 -7.98 -24.13 -19.12
C ILE A 371 -8.98 -23.02 -19.47
N VAL A 372 -9.67 -23.14 -20.60
CA VAL A 372 -10.63 -22.12 -21.08
C VAL A 372 -11.76 -21.93 -20.08
N LEU A 373 -12.32 -23.02 -19.55
CA LEU A 373 -13.38 -22.95 -18.55
C LEU A 373 -12.90 -22.30 -17.25
N SER A 374 -11.64 -22.51 -16.83
CA SER A 374 -11.10 -21.86 -15.63
C SER A 374 -10.99 -20.35 -15.80
N VAL A 375 -10.44 -19.90 -16.93
CA VAL A 375 -10.33 -18.47 -17.28
C VAL A 375 -11.73 -17.85 -17.39
N ALA A 376 -12.65 -18.51 -18.09
CA ALA A 376 -14.01 -18.02 -18.27
C ALA A 376 -14.79 -17.95 -16.95
N ALA A 377 -14.71 -18.99 -16.11
CA ALA A 377 -15.38 -19.02 -14.81
C ALA A 377 -14.84 -17.93 -13.87
N ILE A 378 -13.51 -17.75 -13.81
CA ILE A 378 -12.90 -16.65 -13.03
C ILE A 378 -13.37 -15.30 -13.58
N GLY A 379 -13.34 -15.11 -14.90
CA GLY A 379 -13.80 -13.88 -15.54
C GLY A 379 -15.26 -13.55 -15.27
N ILE A 380 -16.15 -14.55 -15.33
CA ILE A 380 -17.58 -14.38 -15.01
C ILE A 380 -17.75 -13.97 -13.55
N GLY A 381 -17.13 -14.69 -12.61
CA GLY A 381 -17.21 -14.33 -11.19
C GLY A 381 -16.67 -12.92 -10.91
N PHE A 382 -15.56 -12.57 -11.55
CA PHE A 382 -14.92 -11.26 -11.44
C PHE A 382 -15.85 -10.14 -11.92
N VAL A 383 -16.36 -10.27 -13.14
CA VAL A 383 -17.24 -9.26 -13.75
C VAL A 383 -18.49 -9.09 -12.91
N LEU A 384 -19.11 -10.18 -12.44
CA LEU A 384 -20.30 -10.11 -11.59
C LEU A 384 -20.06 -9.31 -10.30
N ALA A 385 -18.94 -9.55 -9.61
CA ALA A 385 -18.63 -8.84 -8.38
C ALA A 385 -18.29 -7.36 -8.62
N PHE A 386 -17.60 -7.03 -9.71
CA PHE A 386 -17.18 -5.66 -10.02
C PHE A 386 -18.24 -4.83 -10.76
N MET A 387 -19.23 -5.47 -11.39
CA MET A 387 -20.23 -4.84 -12.26
C MET A 387 -20.89 -3.59 -11.66
N PRO A 388 -21.30 -3.52 -10.37
CA PRO A 388 -21.92 -2.32 -9.81
C PRO A 388 -21.03 -1.07 -9.94
N TRP A 389 -19.72 -1.23 -9.76
CA TRP A 389 -18.76 -0.13 -9.92
C TRP A 389 -18.60 0.28 -11.37
N GLY A 390 -18.49 -0.69 -12.29
CA GLY A 390 -18.44 -0.40 -13.72
C GLY A 390 -19.70 0.34 -14.21
N ILE A 391 -20.89 -0.03 -13.72
CA ILE A 391 -22.14 0.66 -14.02
C ILE A 391 -22.13 2.08 -13.46
N LYS A 392 -21.69 2.27 -12.21
CA LYS A 392 -21.56 3.60 -11.58
C LYS A 392 -20.70 4.53 -12.42
N HIS A 393 -19.49 4.08 -12.77
CA HIS A 393 -18.54 4.91 -13.51
C HIS A 393 -19.05 5.23 -14.92
N LEU A 394 -19.66 4.25 -15.59
CA LEU A 394 -20.31 4.51 -16.88
C LEU A 394 -21.43 5.53 -16.74
N HIS A 395 -22.28 5.44 -15.72
CA HIS A 395 -23.34 6.41 -15.48
C HIS A 395 -22.79 7.82 -15.23
N GLU A 396 -21.70 7.96 -14.48
CA GLU A 396 -21.01 9.25 -14.25
C GLU A 396 -20.39 9.86 -15.52
N HIS A 397 -20.20 9.05 -16.56
CA HIS A 397 -19.68 9.42 -17.86
C HIS A 397 -20.73 9.27 -18.99
N ASP A 398 -22.02 9.47 -18.68
CA ASP A 398 -23.12 9.43 -19.65
C ASP A 398 -23.17 8.15 -20.50
N PHE A 399 -22.77 7.02 -19.89
CA PHE A 399 -22.64 5.69 -20.50
C PHE A 399 -21.67 5.62 -21.70
N ALA A 400 -20.71 6.54 -21.79
CA ALA A 400 -19.66 6.50 -22.82
C ALA A 400 -18.76 5.27 -22.61
N PHE A 401 -18.87 4.28 -23.49
CA PHE A 401 -18.14 3.01 -23.34
C PHE A 401 -16.65 3.15 -23.67
N SER A 402 -15.81 3.10 -22.63
CA SER A 402 -14.36 2.96 -22.75
C SER A 402 -13.81 2.22 -21.53
N LEU A 403 -12.65 1.57 -21.66
CA LEU A 403 -12.00 0.92 -20.50
C LEU A 403 -11.73 1.94 -19.38
N LYS A 404 -11.35 3.18 -19.73
CA LYS A 404 -11.13 4.27 -18.77
C LYS A 404 -12.42 4.60 -18.01
N HIS A 405 -13.56 4.71 -18.69
CA HIS A 405 -14.85 5.04 -18.04
C HIS A 405 -15.48 3.86 -17.29
N ILE A 406 -15.05 2.62 -17.53
CA ILE A 406 -15.44 1.47 -16.71
C ILE A 406 -14.63 1.44 -15.41
N LEU A 407 -13.34 1.78 -15.50
CA LEU A 407 -12.41 1.71 -14.37
C LEU A 407 -12.40 2.96 -13.52
N TYR A 408 -12.64 4.15 -14.07
CA TYR A 408 -12.52 5.39 -13.34
C TYR A 408 -13.83 6.16 -13.34
N GLY A 409 -14.22 6.62 -12.17
CA GLY A 409 -15.39 7.46 -11.95
C GLY A 409 -15.05 8.95 -11.95
N LYS A 410 -16.09 9.76 -11.73
CA LYS A 410 -16.00 11.22 -11.65
C LYS A 410 -16.01 11.69 -10.18
N PRO A 411 -14.94 12.30 -9.66
CA PRO A 411 -14.94 12.85 -8.31
C PRO A 411 -15.85 14.08 -8.21
N THR A 412 -16.42 14.29 -7.02
CA THR A 412 -17.26 15.48 -6.70
C THR A 412 -16.46 16.73 -6.36
N ALA A 413 -15.13 16.63 -6.35
CA ALA A 413 -14.22 17.72 -6.03
C ALA A 413 -14.50 18.95 -6.92
N PRO A 414 -14.36 20.18 -6.38
CA PRO A 414 -14.69 21.38 -7.13
C PRO A 414 -13.77 21.56 -8.32
N ASP A 415 -14.32 21.88 -9.48
CA ASP A 415 -13.52 22.26 -10.65
C ASP A 415 -12.83 23.62 -10.44
N LEU A 416 -11.73 23.80 -11.15
CA LEU A 416 -11.00 25.05 -11.19
C LEU A 416 -10.79 25.51 -12.64
N GLU A 417 -11.29 26.69 -12.96
CA GLU A 417 -11.21 27.30 -14.30
C GLU A 417 -10.45 28.64 -14.24
N ILE A 418 -9.56 28.87 -15.20
CA ILE A 418 -8.84 30.15 -15.30
C ILE A 418 -9.73 31.17 -16.03
N PRO A 419 -10.08 32.32 -15.41
CA PRO A 419 -10.83 33.38 -16.07
C PRO A 419 -10.14 33.85 -17.35
N LYS A 420 -10.91 34.08 -18.42
CA LYS A 420 -10.38 34.41 -19.77
C LYS A 420 -9.57 35.71 -19.78
N ASP A 421 -9.90 36.65 -18.92
CA ASP A 421 -9.22 37.93 -18.73
C ASP A 421 -7.84 37.79 -18.06
N LEU A 422 -7.64 36.74 -17.26
CA LEU A 422 -6.37 36.40 -16.63
C LEU A 422 -5.51 35.46 -17.49
N LEU A 423 -6.09 34.89 -18.55
CA LEU A 423 -5.40 33.96 -19.45
C LEU A 423 -4.34 34.70 -20.30
N SER A 424 -3.15 34.11 -20.39
CA SER A 424 -2.08 34.58 -21.25
C SER A 424 -2.50 34.57 -22.71
N LEU A 425 -2.12 35.61 -23.47
CA LEU A 425 -2.39 35.76 -24.91
C LEU A 425 -1.82 34.62 -25.77
N ARG A 426 -0.94 33.80 -25.19
CA ARG A 426 -0.36 32.60 -25.81
C ARG A 426 -1.38 31.47 -25.98
N PHE A 427 -2.50 31.48 -25.25
CA PHE A 427 -3.47 30.40 -25.22
C PHE A 427 -4.86 30.90 -25.62
N ASN A 428 -5.58 30.12 -26.44
CA ASN A 428 -6.93 30.47 -26.93
C ASN A 428 -8.07 29.90 -26.08
N SER A 429 -7.76 28.96 -25.21
CA SER A 429 -8.71 28.34 -24.29
C SER A 429 -8.03 28.16 -22.95
N ALA A 430 -8.73 28.56 -21.89
CA ALA A 430 -8.33 28.26 -20.53
C ALA A 430 -8.58 26.77 -20.28
N PRO A 431 -7.63 26.04 -19.71
CA PRO A 431 -7.88 24.67 -19.30
C PRO A 431 -8.87 24.64 -18.12
N ARG A 432 -9.86 23.74 -18.19
CA ARG A 432 -10.67 23.36 -17.03
C ARG A 432 -9.94 22.25 -16.29
N HIS A 433 -9.54 22.49 -15.05
CA HIS A 433 -9.03 21.44 -14.19
C HIS A 433 -10.21 20.70 -13.57
N GLU A 434 -10.61 19.60 -14.20
CA GLU A 434 -11.54 18.65 -13.59
C GLU A 434 -10.84 17.92 -12.44
N GLY A 435 -11.57 17.68 -11.34
CA GLY A 435 -11.07 16.90 -10.20
C GLY A 435 -10.60 15.48 -10.56
N SER A 436 -10.95 14.96 -11.74
CA SER A 436 -10.47 13.70 -12.32
C SER A 436 -9.33 13.93 -13.31
N GLY A 437 -8.13 13.44 -12.99
CA GLY A 437 -6.95 13.58 -13.84
C GLY A 437 -7.09 13.09 -15.29
N GLY A 438 -6.33 13.74 -16.20
CA GLY A 438 -5.82 13.10 -17.41
C GLY A 438 -6.34 13.63 -18.76
N ALA A 439 -6.53 14.93 -18.96
CA ALA A 439 -6.52 15.51 -20.31
C ALA A 439 -5.19 16.26 -20.56
N PRO A 440 -4.35 15.83 -21.53
CA PRO A 440 -3.21 16.62 -21.97
C PRO A 440 -3.67 17.84 -22.80
N PHE A 441 -2.96 18.96 -22.67
CA PHE A 441 -3.29 20.22 -23.31
C PHE A 441 -2.89 20.29 -24.79
N VAL A 442 -3.77 20.89 -25.61
CA VAL A 442 -3.52 21.16 -27.03
C VAL A 442 -2.85 22.54 -27.16
N LYS A 443 -1.58 22.57 -27.62
CA LYS A 443 -0.90 23.81 -28.05
C LYS A 443 -1.62 24.41 -29.27
N ARG A 444 -1.63 25.75 -29.41
CA ARG A 444 -1.92 26.38 -30.72
C ARG A 444 -0.95 25.77 -31.75
N THR A 445 -1.47 25.08 -32.75
CA THR A 445 -0.73 24.87 -34.00
C THR A 445 -0.66 26.20 -34.75
N SER A 446 0.34 26.35 -35.60
CA SER A 446 0.68 27.56 -36.38
C SER A 446 -0.43 28.11 -37.30
N GLN A 447 -1.63 27.54 -37.27
CA GLN A 447 -2.78 27.90 -38.11
C GLN A 447 -3.94 28.56 -37.35
N GLN A 448 -3.85 28.77 -36.03
CA GLN A 448 -4.92 29.44 -35.27
C GLN A 448 -4.61 30.93 -35.06
N GLN A 449 -5.37 31.81 -35.71
CA GLN A 449 -5.28 33.26 -35.55
C GLN A 449 -5.65 33.69 -34.12
N ALA A 450 -4.88 34.65 -33.58
CA ALA A 450 -5.15 35.27 -32.29
C ALA A 450 -6.40 36.17 -32.36
N PRO A 451 -7.14 36.36 -31.26
CA PRO A 451 -8.16 37.40 -31.19
C PRO A 451 -7.51 38.78 -31.37
N ALA A 452 -8.17 39.67 -32.12
CA ALA A 452 -7.70 41.03 -32.34
C ALA A 452 -7.72 41.82 -31.02
N SER A 453 -6.54 42.24 -30.55
CA SER A 453 -6.39 43.13 -29.41
C SER A 453 -6.53 44.59 -29.84
N THR A 454 -7.65 45.23 -29.52
CA THR A 454 -7.74 46.70 -29.44
C THR A 454 -7.24 47.14 -28.07
N GLY A 455 -5.98 47.57 -27.99
CA GLY A 455 -5.39 48.14 -26.79
C GLY A 455 -3.88 47.95 -26.75
N THR A 456 -3.16 49.06 -26.59
CA THR A 456 -1.70 49.23 -26.63
C THR A 456 -0.97 48.13 -25.85
N ALA A 457 -0.31 47.23 -26.57
CA ALA A 457 0.50 46.17 -26.00
C ALA A 457 1.83 46.74 -25.49
N VAL A 458 1.98 46.79 -24.17
CA VAL A 458 3.30 46.82 -23.54
C VAL A 458 3.94 45.45 -23.81
N GLN A 459 5.09 45.45 -24.48
CA GLN A 459 5.93 44.26 -24.65
C GLN A 459 6.45 43.84 -23.27
N GLN A 460 5.80 42.86 -22.65
CA GLN A 460 6.40 42.10 -21.55
C GLN A 460 7.19 40.93 -22.16
N GLU A 461 8.46 40.85 -21.78
CA GLU A 461 9.38 39.79 -22.16
C GLU A 461 8.85 38.39 -21.78
N PRO A 462 9.30 37.32 -22.47
CA PRO A 462 8.87 35.96 -22.20
C PRO A 462 9.31 35.52 -20.80
N VAL A 463 8.37 35.17 -19.91
CA VAL A 463 8.70 34.42 -18.69
C VAL A 463 9.16 33.01 -19.10
N ALA A 464 10.46 32.85 -19.34
CA ALA A 464 11.10 31.59 -19.73
C ALA A 464 11.42 30.69 -18.50
N ASP A 465 11.27 31.21 -17.28
CA ASP A 465 11.77 30.56 -16.06
C ASP A 465 10.82 29.47 -15.49
N ASN A 466 9.52 29.52 -15.83
CA ASN A 466 8.53 28.57 -15.30
C ASN A 466 8.54 27.19 -15.96
N ASP A 467 9.19 27.03 -17.11
CA ASP A 467 9.31 25.70 -17.74
C ASP A 467 10.13 24.73 -16.87
N ASN A 468 11.00 25.26 -16.00
CA ASN A 468 11.78 24.49 -15.02
C ASN A 468 10.96 24.01 -13.80
N LEU A 469 9.73 24.51 -13.63
CA LEU A 469 8.80 24.08 -12.58
C LEU A 469 7.95 22.88 -13.01
N ILE A 470 7.96 22.51 -14.30
CA ILE A 470 7.16 21.40 -14.83
C ILE A 470 7.95 20.09 -14.67
N GLY A 471 7.87 19.54 -13.47
CA GLY A 471 8.25 18.15 -13.18
C GLY A 471 7.06 17.20 -13.26
N ASP A 472 7.32 15.92 -13.53
CA ASP A 472 6.31 14.86 -13.44
C ASP A 472 5.99 14.59 -11.96
N SER A 473 4.85 15.11 -11.48
CA SER A 473 4.43 14.92 -10.09
C SER A 473 4.19 13.48 -9.69
N LYS A 474 3.90 12.58 -10.64
CA LYS A 474 3.85 11.14 -10.35
C LYS A 474 5.26 10.60 -10.08
N ARG A 475 6.26 11.05 -10.84
CA ARG A 475 7.66 10.69 -10.62
C ARG A 475 8.18 11.24 -9.29
N GLU A 476 7.87 12.50 -8.97
CA GLU A 476 8.22 13.12 -7.68
C GLU A 476 7.75 12.26 -6.48
N GLU A 477 6.55 11.69 -6.57
CA GLU A 477 5.97 10.85 -5.51
C GLU A 477 6.43 9.38 -5.56
N LEU A 478 6.47 8.75 -6.74
CA LEU A 478 6.73 7.30 -6.86
C LEU A 478 8.21 6.95 -6.80
N GLN A 479 9.09 7.81 -7.33
CA GLN A 479 10.52 7.52 -7.42
C GLN A 479 11.16 7.32 -6.03
N ARG A 480 10.64 8.01 -5.01
CA ARG A 480 11.15 7.91 -3.63
C ARG A 480 10.98 6.52 -3.02
N TYR A 481 10.10 5.67 -3.55
CA TYR A 481 9.94 4.28 -3.12
C TYR A 481 10.89 3.35 -3.88
N LEU A 482 11.01 3.57 -5.19
CA LEU A 482 11.66 2.67 -6.12
C LEU A 482 13.20 2.76 -6.11
N GLY A 483 13.77 3.91 -5.72
CA GLY A 483 15.21 4.15 -5.75
C GLY A 483 15.64 5.01 -6.93
N TYR A 484 16.89 5.48 -6.92
CA TYR A 484 17.41 6.46 -7.88
C TYR A 484 18.34 5.85 -8.93
N GLU A 485 18.60 4.55 -8.83
CA GLU A 485 19.36 3.77 -9.79
C GLU A 485 18.72 3.83 -11.20
N LYS A 486 19.54 3.62 -12.24
CA LYS A 486 19.07 3.57 -13.64
C LYS A 486 18.83 2.14 -14.11
N GLY A 487 17.87 2.00 -15.02
CA GLY A 487 17.60 0.77 -15.77
C GLY A 487 17.35 -0.45 -14.88
N ILE A 488 18.05 -1.56 -15.17
CA ILE A 488 17.84 -2.84 -14.50
C ILE A 488 18.22 -2.83 -13.01
N ASN A 489 19.25 -2.05 -12.63
CA ASN A 489 19.80 -2.05 -11.28
C ASN A 489 18.75 -1.60 -10.27
N ARG A 490 17.90 -0.65 -10.66
CA ARG A 490 16.75 -0.16 -9.87
C ARG A 490 15.83 -1.28 -9.40
N TYR A 491 15.60 -2.29 -10.22
CA TYR A 491 14.71 -3.40 -9.84
C TYR A 491 15.43 -4.47 -9.03
N LEU A 492 16.72 -4.64 -9.27
CA LEU A 492 17.54 -5.63 -8.57
C LEU A 492 17.85 -5.19 -7.14
N SER A 493 17.97 -3.89 -6.84
CA SER A 493 18.25 -3.40 -5.49
C SER A 493 17.02 -3.43 -4.56
N ILE A 494 15.79 -3.44 -5.08
CA ILE A 494 14.54 -3.35 -4.27
C ILE A 494 14.53 -4.24 -3.02
N PRO A 495 14.83 -5.55 -3.08
CA PRO A 495 14.75 -6.39 -1.88
C PRO A 495 15.73 -5.94 -0.77
N PHE A 496 16.87 -5.39 -1.17
CA PHE A 496 17.87 -4.83 -0.26
C PHE A 496 17.44 -3.44 0.23
N ASP A 497 16.95 -2.58 -0.66
CA ASP A 497 16.49 -1.23 -0.34
C ASP A 497 15.34 -1.22 0.68
N LEU A 498 14.40 -2.16 0.55
CA LEU A 498 13.30 -2.32 1.50
C LEU A 498 13.75 -2.89 2.85
N THR A 499 14.79 -3.71 2.86
CA THR A 499 15.35 -4.29 4.08
C THR A 499 16.14 -3.26 4.88
N LEU A 500 16.92 -2.42 4.20
CA LEU A 500 17.76 -1.41 4.83
C LEU A 500 17.12 -0.02 4.87
N ASN A 501 15.92 0.11 4.32
CA ASN A 501 15.14 1.34 4.24
C ASN A 501 15.93 2.51 3.66
N THR A 502 16.59 2.26 2.52
CA THR A 502 17.62 3.13 1.92
C THR A 502 17.03 4.36 1.25
N ASN A 503 15.82 4.22 0.71
CA ASN A 503 15.09 5.23 -0.03
C ASN A 503 14.18 6.08 0.88
N ILE A 504 13.48 5.47 1.84
CA ILE A 504 12.53 6.15 2.73
C ILE A 504 12.98 6.04 4.19
N LYS A 505 14.05 6.75 4.51
CA LYS A 505 14.74 6.65 5.81
C LYS A 505 13.81 6.86 7.00
N MET A 506 13.97 5.99 8.01
CA MET A 506 13.36 6.10 9.34
C MET A 506 11.82 6.07 9.36
N LEU A 507 11.17 5.60 8.29
CA LEU A 507 9.71 5.49 8.22
C LEU A 507 9.27 4.03 8.23
N ARG A 508 8.50 3.66 9.26
CA ARG A 508 8.05 2.29 9.53
C ARG A 508 7.19 1.68 8.44
N TYR A 509 6.53 2.51 7.63
CA TYR A 509 5.54 2.04 6.65
C TYR A 509 6.15 1.31 5.45
N GLN A 510 7.47 1.43 5.21
CA GLN A 510 8.19 0.63 4.21
C GLN A 510 9.10 -0.44 4.81
N GLU A 511 9.25 -0.49 6.14
CA GLU A 511 10.23 -1.38 6.76
C GLU A 511 9.68 -2.82 6.83
N THR A 512 10.29 -3.70 6.03
CA THR A 512 9.93 -5.12 5.96
C THR A 512 10.84 -6.03 6.80
N GLY A 513 11.80 -5.47 7.53
CA GLY A 513 12.83 -6.24 8.20
C GLY A 513 13.78 -6.91 7.22
N PHE A 514 14.68 -7.74 7.74
CA PHE A 514 15.72 -8.43 6.97
C PHE A 514 15.33 -9.81 6.48
N PHE A 515 14.06 -10.22 6.55
CA PHE A 515 13.69 -11.57 6.11
C PHE A 515 13.95 -11.77 4.61
N LEU A 516 13.83 -10.73 3.76
CA LEU A 516 14.18 -10.83 2.34
C LEU A 516 15.67 -11.16 2.15
N LEU A 517 16.55 -10.52 2.92
CA LEU A 517 17.96 -10.89 2.97
C LEU A 517 18.16 -12.27 3.60
N ALA A 518 17.36 -12.68 4.59
CA ALA A 518 17.39 -14.03 5.16
C ALA A 518 16.94 -15.12 4.17
N LEU A 519 16.21 -14.77 3.11
CA LEU A 519 15.92 -15.67 1.99
C LEU A 519 17.12 -15.79 1.03
N LEU A 520 18.08 -14.85 1.04
CA LEU A 520 19.28 -14.94 0.18
C LEU A 520 20.11 -16.18 0.48
N PRO A 521 20.38 -16.60 1.73
CA PRO A 521 21.00 -17.89 1.98
C PRO A 521 20.23 -19.07 1.38
N LEU A 522 18.89 -19.05 1.44
CA LEU A 522 18.05 -20.11 0.86
C LEU A 522 18.13 -20.16 -0.67
N LEU A 523 18.20 -18.99 -1.31
CA LEU A 523 18.32 -18.86 -2.75
C LEU A 523 19.76 -19.16 -3.21
N PHE A 524 20.75 -18.58 -2.54
CA PHE A 524 22.12 -18.44 -3.01
C PHE A 524 23.17 -19.30 -2.27
N LEU A 525 23.02 -19.57 -0.97
CA LEU A 525 24.12 -20.15 -0.15
C LEU A 525 23.91 -21.58 0.32
N THR A 526 22.72 -22.17 0.11
CA THR A 526 22.44 -23.55 0.54
C THR A 526 22.99 -24.58 -0.46
N PHE A 527 23.72 -25.56 0.04
CA PHE A 527 24.25 -26.65 -0.79
C PHE A 527 23.22 -27.77 -0.86
N GLY A 528 22.47 -27.83 -1.98
CA GLY A 528 21.50 -28.90 -2.20
C GLY A 528 22.09 -30.29 -1.95
N ILE A 529 21.33 -31.16 -1.29
CA ILE A 529 21.74 -32.54 -0.96
C ILE A 529 21.98 -33.33 -2.26
N GLY A 530 23.24 -33.66 -2.54
CA GLY A 530 23.56 -34.57 -3.63
C GLY A 530 25.06 -34.68 -3.91
N SER A 531 25.58 -35.91 -3.96
CA SER A 531 26.98 -36.24 -4.24
C SER A 531 27.43 -36.02 -5.70
N LYS A 532 26.62 -35.35 -6.52
CA LYS A 532 26.90 -35.18 -7.96
C LYS A 532 27.60 -33.85 -8.22
N LEU A 533 28.71 -33.90 -8.97
CA LEU A 533 29.49 -32.74 -9.42
C LEU A 533 28.61 -31.61 -9.99
N ARG A 534 27.58 -31.96 -10.76
CA ARG A 534 26.60 -31.01 -11.31
C ARG A 534 25.90 -30.18 -10.22
N THR A 535 25.48 -30.79 -9.12
CA THR A 535 24.82 -30.10 -8.00
C THR A 535 25.80 -29.14 -7.32
N GLY A 536 27.05 -29.58 -7.11
CA GLY A 536 28.12 -28.74 -6.56
C GLY A 536 28.41 -27.51 -7.42
N LEU A 537 28.56 -27.69 -8.74
CA LEU A 537 28.73 -26.58 -9.69
C LEU A 537 27.54 -25.61 -9.69
N THR A 538 26.32 -26.13 -9.67
CA THR A 538 25.10 -25.30 -9.65
C THR A 538 25.04 -24.47 -8.37
N ASN A 539 25.34 -25.07 -7.21
CA ASN A 539 25.40 -24.37 -5.94
C ASN A 539 26.51 -23.31 -5.90
N GLY A 540 27.70 -23.62 -6.45
CA GLY A 540 28.80 -22.66 -6.56
C GLY A 540 28.44 -21.44 -7.40
N LEU A 541 27.84 -21.65 -8.58
CA LEU A 541 27.37 -20.55 -9.44
C LEU A 541 26.31 -19.68 -8.75
N VAL A 542 25.40 -20.32 -8.03
CA VAL A 542 24.33 -19.65 -7.29
C VAL A 542 24.90 -18.85 -6.11
N ALA A 543 25.87 -19.38 -5.37
CA ALA A 543 26.57 -18.64 -4.29
C ALA A 543 27.36 -17.44 -4.82
N ILE A 544 28.10 -17.63 -5.91
CA ILE A 544 28.81 -16.55 -6.60
C ILE A 544 27.81 -15.47 -7.03
N GLY A 545 26.71 -15.85 -7.68
CA GLY A 545 25.63 -14.93 -8.06
C GLY A 545 25.08 -14.12 -6.88
N GLY A 546 24.94 -14.74 -5.70
CA GLY A 546 24.54 -14.04 -4.47
C GLY A 546 25.56 -13.00 -4.00
N VAL A 547 26.85 -13.30 -4.08
CA VAL A 547 27.92 -12.34 -3.77
C VAL A 547 27.93 -11.17 -4.75
N PHE A 548 27.78 -11.44 -6.05
CA PHE A 548 27.65 -10.38 -7.07
C PHE A 548 26.38 -9.54 -6.86
N TYR A 549 25.27 -10.16 -6.48
CA TYR A 549 24.03 -9.45 -6.14
C TYR A 549 24.21 -8.52 -4.94
N LEU A 550 24.84 -9.00 -3.85
CA LEU A 550 25.13 -8.15 -2.69
C LEU A 550 26.10 -7.01 -3.05
N ALA A 551 27.13 -7.29 -3.85
CA ALA A 551 28.05 -6.26 -4.34
C ALA A 551 27.32 -5.20 -5.18
N LEU A 552 26.37 -5.60 -6.03
CA LEU A 552 25.50 -4.67 -6.76
C LEU A 552 24.65 -3.81 -5.79
N CYS A 553 24.05 -4.41 -4.76
CA CYS A 553 23.23 -3.69 -3.78
C CYS A 553 24.05 -2.67 -2.99
N PHE A 554 25.22 -3.05 -2.50
CA PHE A 554 26.11 -2.13 -1.80
C PHE A 554 26.67 -1.05 -2.72
N TRP A 555 26.94 -1.36 -3.99
CA TRP A 555 27.30 -0.37 -4.99
C TRP A 555 26.13 0.58 -5.29
N SER A 556 24.89 0.10 -5.36
CA SER A 556 23.73 0.93 -5.70
C SER A 556 23.47 2.03 -4.66
N LEU A 557 23.78 1.77 -3.38
CA LEU A 557 23.79 2.78 -2.32
C LEU A 557 24.69 4.00 -2.63
N THR A 558 25.69 3.82 -3.48
CA THR A 558 26.66 4.84 -3.89
C THR A 558 26.31 5.53 -5.21
N GLU A 559 25.20 5.16 -5.87
CA GLU A 559 24.83 5.66 -7.23
C GLU A 559 23.65 6.64 -7.26
N ALA A 560 23.33 7.29 -6.14
CA ALA A 560 22.45 8.47 -6.17
C ALA A 560 23.13 9.64 -6.94
N PRO A 561 22.35 10.51 -7.62
CA PRO A 561 22.75 11.13 -8.89
C PRO A 561 24.03 11.98 -8.82
N ASP A 562 24.97 11.67 -9.72
CA ASP A 562 25.94 12.53 -10.41
C ASP A 562 26.47 13.80 -9.70
N THR A 563 26.93 13.69 -8.46
CA THR A 563 28.15 14.41 -8.05
C THR A 563 29.02 13.47 -7.21
N ALA A 564 30.33 13.46 -7.47
CA ALA A 564 31.30 12.85 -6.57
C ALA A 564 31.15 13.39 -5.12
N GLU A 565 30.62 14.61 -4.98
CA GLU A 565 30.20 15.22 -3.72
C GLU A 565 29.01 14.52 -3.05
N HIS A 566 28.04 13.95 -3.77
CA HIS A 566 26.92 13.22 -3.18
C HIS A 566 27.36 11.87 -2.61
N ILE A 567 28.26 11.17 -3.32
CA ILE A 567 28.88 9.93 -2.84
C ILE A 567 29.75 10.22 -1.61
N ALA A 568 30.58 11.26 -1.68
CA ALA A 568 31.39 11.72 -0.56
C ALA A 568 30.53 12.23 0.61
N ALA A 569 29.42 12.92 0.36
CA ALA A 569 28.49 13.40 1.37
C ALA A 569 27.65 12.27 1.96
N ARG A 570 27.32 11.21 1.20
CA ARG A 570 26.61 10.03 1.72
C ARG A 570 27.55 9.11 2.49
N HIS A 571 28.80 8.94 2.04
CA HIS A 571 29.86 8.35 2.86
C HIS A 571 30.12 9.17 4.12
N ALA A 572 30.23 10.49 4.03
CA ALA A 572 30.44 11.38 5.17
C ALA A 572 29.20 11.54 6.06
N ALA A 573 27.99 11.35 5.55
CA ALA A 573 26.75 11.34 6.33
C ALA A 573 26.48 9.98 6.97
N ASN A 574 26.86 8.88 6.32
CA ASN A 574 26.88 7.57 6.98
C ASN A 574 27.96 7.57 8.06
N GLN A 575 29.19 8.00 7.75
CA GLN A 575 30.25 8.21 8.75
C GLN A 575 29.88 9.26 9.78
N GLY A 576 29.10 10.29 9.43
CA GLY A 576 28.62 11.38 10.28
C GLY A 576 27.52 10.94 11.25
N ASN A 577 26.58 10.14 10.79
CA ASN A 577 25.56 9.51 11.62
C ASN A 577 26.19 8.44 12.51
N LEU A 578 27.15 7.67 11.99
CA LEU A 578 27.93 6.71 12.76
C LEU A 578 28.81 7.43 13.81
N SER A 579 29.38 8.59 13.48
CA SER A 579 30.26 9.36 14.37
C SER A 579 29.51 10.21 15.40
N ALA A 580 28.32 10.71 15.09
CA ALA A 580 27.42 11.34 16.05
C ALA A 580 26.89 10.33 17.09
N ILE A 581 26.77 9.05 16.71
CA ILE A 581 26.48 7.94 17.63
C ILE A 581 27.78 7.51 18.36
N SER A 582 28.94 7.57 17.72
CA SER A 582 30.23 7.16 18.29
C SER A 582 30.92 8.19 19.19
N ALA A 583 30.39 9.42 19.33
CA ALA A 583 30.98 10.42 20.21
C ALA A 583 30.92 10.03 21.70
N GLY A 584 30.17 8.97 22.04
CA GLY A 584 30.03 8.44 23.41
C GLY A 584 30.48 6.99 23.65
N SER A 585 30.70 6.15 22.63
CA SER A 585 31.08 4.73 22.84
C SER A 585 31.86 4.14 21.68
N GLN A 586 32.96 3.45 22.00
CA GLN A 586 33.67 2.54 21.12
C GLN A 586 32.81 1.30 20.83
N ASP A 587 31.81 1.43 19.95
CA ASP A 587 30.90 0.32 19.66
C ASP A 587 31.48 -0.64 18.63
N PHE A 588 32.08 -1.72 19.14
CA PHE A 588 32.47 -2.94 18.42
C PHE A 588 31.47 -3.35 17.32
N TRP A 589 30.17 -3.18 17.57
CA TRP A 589 29.12 -3.55 16.61
C TRP A 589 29.13 -2.70 15.33
N LEU A 590 29.46 -1.41 15.43
CA LEU A 590 29.56 -0.53 14.26
C LEU A 590 30.83 -0.84 13.46
N GLN A 591 31.95 -1.12 14.14
CA GLN A 591 33.18 -1.58 13.48
C GLN A 591 33.01 -2.95 12.82
N LEU A 592 32.27 -3.86 13.46
CA LEU A 592 31.93 -5.17 12.89
C LEU A 592 31.06 -5.01 11.64
N LEU A 593 30.04 -4.15 11.69
CA LEU A 593 29.19 -3.86 10.55
C LEU A 593 30.02 -3.31 9.38
N ASP A 594 30.83 -2.28 9.62
CA ASP A 594 31.73 -1.71 8.60
C ASP A 594 32.64 -2.80 8.02
N THR A 595 33.30 -3.59 8.86
CA THR A 595 34.17 -4.70 8.43
C THR A 595 33.43 -5.73 7.56
N CYS A 596 32.16 -6.01 7.86
CA CYS A 596 31.33 -6.92 7.07
C CYS A 596 30.89 -6.33 5.72
N GLU A 597 30.73 -5.01 5.63
CA GLU A 597 30.30 -4.32 4.40
C GLU A 597 31.47 -4.08 3.42
N GLN A 598 32.67 -3.81 3.94
CA GLN A 598 33.86 -3.46 3.14
C GLN A 598 34.14 -4.40 1.95
N PRO A 599 34.08 -5.75 2.06
CA PRO A 599 34.33 -6.63 0.92
C PRO A 599 33.34 -6.42 -0.24
N PHE A 600 32.06 -6.16 0.08
CA PHE A 600 31.03 -5.93 -0.92
C PHE A 600 31.15 -4.55 -1.56
N LEU A 601 31.56 -3.53 -0.78
CA LEU A 601 31.86 -2.19 -1.30
C LEU A 601 33.06 -2.21 -2.26
N LEU A 602 34.14 -2.90 -1.89
CA LEU A 602 35.33 -3.03 -2.74
C LEU A 602 35.03 -3.79 -4.04
N LEU A 603 34.31 -4.91 -3.93
CA LEU A 603 33.89 -5.69 -5.09
C LEU A 603 32.89 -4.92 -5.97
N GLY A 604 31.93 -4.25 -5.34
CA GLY A 604 30.94 -3.41 -6.00
C GLY A 604 31.59 -2.28 -6.79
N GLY A 605 32.54 -1.56 -6.17
CA GLY A 605 33.33 -0.52 -6.82
C GLY A 605 34.19 -1.04 -7.97
N SER A 606 34.83 -2.20 -7.80
CA SER A 606 35.63 -2.84 -8.88
C SER A 606 34.78 -3.25 -10.09
N LEU A 607 33.50 -3.56 -9.87
CA LEU A 607 32.53 -3.94 -10.90
C LEU A 607 31.65 -2.77 -11.38
N ALA A 608 31.88 -1.55 -10.89
CA ALA A 608 31.09 -0.38 -11.25
C ALA A 608 30.91 -0.18 -12.78
N PRO A 609 31.93 -0.40 -13.65
CA PRO A 609 31.73 -0.28 -15.10
C PRO A 609 30.70 -1.29 -15.64
N VAL A 610 30.65 -2.50 -15.08
CA VAL A 610 29.67 -3.53 -15.45
C VAL A 610 28.27 -3.09 -15.03
N TRP A 611 28.14 -2.62 -13.79
CA TRP A 611 26.86 -2.16 -13.25
C TRP A 611 26.30 -0.95 -14.01
N LYS A 612 27.14 0.03 -14.36
CA LYS A 612 26.76 1.16 -15.23
C LYS A 612 26.28 0.68 -16.59
N SER A 613 27.03 -0.22 -17.23
CA SER A 613 26.64 -0.80 -18.52
C SER A 613 25.30 -1.53 -18.46
N LEU A 614 25.01 -2.23 -17.35
CA LEU A 614 23.71 -2.86 -17.13
C LEU A 614 22.59 -1.84 -16.91
N GLY A 615 22.87 -0.75 -16.19
CA GLY A 615 21.92 0.35 -15.96
C GLY A 615 21.56 1.15 -17.21
N GLU A 616 22.44 1.17 -18.21
CA GLU A 616 22.23 1.84 -19.50
C GLU A 616 21.50 0.97 -20.53
N LEU A 617 21.20 -0.30 -20.21
CA LEU A 617 20.42 -1.15 -21.12
C LEU A 617 19.06 -0.50 -21.43
N PRO A 618 18.59 -0.55 -22.68
CA PRO A 618 17.30 0.01 -23.03
C PRO A 618 16.15 -0.85 -22.43
N PRO A 619 14.98 -0.25 -22.15
CA PRO A 619 13.80 -0.95 -21.61
C PRO A 619 13.38 -2.18 -22.40
N LEU A 620 13.52 -2.14 -23.73
CA LEU A 620 13.25 -3.26 -24.64
C LEU A 620 14.10 -4.50 -24.34
N VAL A 621 15.25 -4.33 -23.68
CA VAL A 621 16.19 -5.41 -23.36
C VAL A 621 16.09 -5.80 -21.90
N TYR A 622 16.09 -4.83 -20.97
CA TYR A 622 16.15 -5.19 -19.56
C TYR A 622 14.84 -5.75 -19.00
N PHE A 623 13.66 -5.36 -19.50
CA PHE A 623 12.40 -5.97 -19.03
C PHE A 623 12.31 -7.46 -19.38
N PRO A 624 12.58 -7.89 -20.64
CA PRO A 624 12.73 -9.30 -20.95
C PRO A 624 13.82 -10.01 -20.14
N LEU A 625 14.95 -9.34 -19.89
CA LEU A 625 16.04 -9.91 -19.09
C LEU A 625 15.60 -10.19 -17.65
N LEU A 626 14.95 -9.23 -16.99
CA LEU A 626 14.40 -9.39 -15.64
C LEU A 626 13.36 -10.52 -15.56
N LEU A 627 12.42 -10.55 -16.53
CA LEU A 627 11.44 -11.62 -16.62
C LEU A 627 12.12 -12.98 -16.85
N GLY A 628 13.12 -13.02 -17.73
CA GLY A 628 13.94 -14.20 -17.99
C GLY A 628 14.67 -14.69 -16.75
N MET A 629 15.30 -13.79 -15.98
CA MET A 629 15.96 -14.12 -14.71
C MET A 629 14.96 -14.74 -13.73
N LEU A 630 13.77 -14.14 -13.56
CA LEU A 630 12.72 -14.65 -12.68
C LEU A 630 12.26 -16.07 -13.09
N LEU A 631 12.13 -16.32 -14.39
CA LEU A 631 11.77 -17.64 -14.94
C LEU A 631 12.93 -18.66 -14.84
N VAL A 632 14.18 -18.22 -14.85
CA VAL A 632 15.32 -19.14 -14.70
C VAL A 632 15.48 -19.62 -13.24
N ILE A 633 15.10 -18.82 -12.24
CA ILE A 633 15.25 -19.17 -10.82
C ILE A 633 14.63 -20.54 -10.47
N PRO A 634 13.35 -20.84 -10.79
CA PRO A 634 12.76 -22.16 -10.52
C PRO A 634 13.49 -23.33 -11.19
N LEU A 635 14.09 -23.09 -12.36
CA LEU A 635 14.84 -24.11 -13.10
C LEU A 635 16.19 -24.41 -12.44
N LEU A 636 16.89 -23.37 -11.96
CA LEU A 636 18.13 -23.53 -11.19
C LEU A 636 17.87 -24.24 -9.85
N LEU A 637 16.78 -23.87 -9.20
CA LEU A 637 16.37 -24.44 -7.90
C LEU A 637 15.61 -25.77 -8.04
N ARG A 638 15.45 -26.32 -9.24
CA ARG A 638 14.65 -27.53 -9.50
C ARG A 638 15.06 -28.73 -8.66
N HIS A 639 16.35 -28.87 -8.37
CA HIS A 639 16.84 -29.97 -7.54
C HIS A 639 16.38 -29.85 -6.08
N ARG A 640 16.23 -28.61 -5.56
CA ARG A 640 15.71 -28.32 -4.22
C ARG A 640 14.19 -28.46 -4.17
N THR A 641 13.48 -27.88 -5.14
CA THR A 641 12.01 -27.86 -5.18
C THR A 641 11.38 -29.23 -5.49
N ARG A 642 12.15 -30.21 -5.99
CA ARG A 642 11.69 -31.60 -6.17
C ARG A 642 11.28 -32.28 -4.86
N GLN A 643 11.85 -31.85 -3.74
CA GLN A 643 11.53 -32.39 -2.42
C GLN A 643 10.31 -31.69 -1.80
N TRP A 644 9.83 -30.61 -2.41
CA TRP A 644 8.69 -29.87 -1.90
C TRP A 644 7.37 -30.57 -2.23
N PRO A 645 6.38 -30.50 -1.32
CA PRO A 645 5.00 -30.85 -1.63
C PRO A 645 4.48 -30.06 -2.85
N ALA A 646 3.58 -30.66 -3.63
CA ALA A 646 3.05 -30.03 -4.84
C ALA A 646 2.35 -28.69 -4.55
N GLU A 647 1.68 -28.59 -3.40
CA GLU A 647 1.01 -27.38 -2.93
C GLU A 647 2.02 -26.28 -2.57
N LEU A 648 3.20 -26.64 -2.04
CA LEU A 648 4.26 -25.67 -1.73
C LEU A 648 4.90 -25.13 -3.02
N CYS A 649 5.04 -25.97 -4.05
CA CYS A 649 5.39 -25.51 -5.39
C CYS A 649 4.33 -24.58 -6.00
N GLY A 650 3.05 -24.86 -5.75
CA GLY A 650 1.93 -23.97 -6.13
C GLY A 650 2.01 -22.61 -5.43
N LEU A 651 2.36 -22.58 -4.14
CA LEU A 651 2.64 -21.34 -3.42
C LEU A 651 3.84 -20.59 -4.02
N GLY A 652 4.92 -21.30 -4.38
CA GLY A 652 6.07 -20.70 -5.07
C GLY A 652 5.68 -20.06 -6.40
N ALA A 653 4.85 -20.72 -7.20
CA ALA A 653 4.30 -20.15 -8.45
C ALA A 653 3.49 -18.88 -8.19
N PHE A 654 2.65 -18.87 -7.13
CA PHE A 654 1.92 -17.68 -6.70
C PHE A 654 2.88 -16.53 -6.35
N CYS A 655 3.84 -16.77 -5.46
CA CYS A 655 4.77 -15.74 -5.00
C CYS A 655 5.62 -15.16 -6.14
N LEU A 656 6.03 -15.99 -7.11
CA LEU A 656 6.78 -15.53 -8.28
C LEU A 656 5.92 -14.68 -9.22
N ALA A 657 4.70 -15.11 -9.53
CA ALA A 657 3.81 -14.33 -10.40
C ALA A 657 3.39 -13.01 -9.73
N PHE A 658 2.97 -13.07 -8.46
CA PHE A 658 2.59 -11.88 -7.71
C PHE A 658 3.79 -10.93 -7.53
N GLY A 659 4.95 -11.47 -7.15
CA GLY A 659 6.19 -10.72 -6.98
C GLY A 659 6.68 -10.05 -8.25
N TRP A 660 6.55 -10.71 -9.41
CA TRP A 660 6.86 -10.10 -10.70
C TRP A 660 6.01 -8.85 -10.97
N TYR A 661 4.68 -8.94 -10.83
CA TYR A 661 3.82 -7.80 -11.10
C TYR A 661 3.91 -6.72 -10.04
N TRP A 662 4.18 -7.07 -8.78
CA TRP A 662 4.50 -6.07 -7.76
C TRP A 662 5.82 -5.35 -8.07
N LEU A 663 6.86 -6.06 -8.50
CA LEU A 663 8.13 -5.45 -8.89
C LEU A 663 7.97 -4.54 -10.11
N LEU A 664 7.18 -4.96 -11.10
CA LEU A 664 6.97 -4.21 -12.33
C LEU A 664 6.00 -3.02 -12.17
N LEU A 665 4.90 -3.20 -11.44
CA LEU A 665 3.78 -2.23 -11.40
C LEU A 665 3.52 -1.64 -10.02
N GLY A 666 4.14 -2.19 -8.98
CA GLY A 666 3.93 -1.79 -7.59
C GLY A 666 4.87 -0.69 -7.09
N ASN A 667 5.85 -0.23 -7.90
CA ASN A 667 6.79 0.84 -7.55
C ASN A 667 7.53 0.62 -6.21
N ALA A 668 7.84 -0.63 -5.86
CA ALA A 668 8.42 -1.02 -4.56
C ALA A 668 7.57 -0.64 -3.32
N ILE A 669 6.32 -0.21 -3.50
CA ILE A 669 5.44 0.14 -2.38
C ILE A 669 5.05 -1.14 -1.63
N THR A 670 5.50 -1.26 -0.37
CA THR A 670 5.37 -2.50 0.41
C THR A 670 3.94 -2.91 0.70
N TRP A 671 3.00 -1.99 0.91
CA TRP A 671 1.62 -2.39 1.18
C TRP A 671 0.92 -3.02 -0.03
N TYR A 672 1.46 -2.86 -1.25
CA TYR A 672 0.99 -3.63 -2.43
C TYR A 672 1.50 -5.08 -2.45
N ALA A 673 2.53 -5.38 -1.67
CA ALA A 673 3.14 -6.71 -1.53
C ALA A 673 2.72 -7.47 -0.26
N MET A 674 1.70 -7.01 0.47
CA MET A 674 1.24 -7.65 1.72
C MET A 674 1.06 -9.17 1.63
N PRO A 675 0.48 -9.75 0.55
CA PRO A 675 0.43 -11.21 0.41
C PRO A 675 1.81 -11.87 0.42
N LEU A 676 2.83 -11.26 -0.20
CA LEU A 676 4.20 -11.77 -0.17
C LEU A 676 4.79 -11.73 1.24
N TRP A 677 4.50 -10.68 2.02
CA TRP A 677 5.03 -10.53 3.38
C TRP A 677 4.48 -11.58 4.35
N VAL A 678 3.26 -12.06 4.11
CA VAL A 678 2.69 -13.20 4.86
C VAL A 678 3.26 -14.54 4.37
N LEU A 679 3.46 -14.68 3.06
CA LEU A 679 3.67 -15.99 2.42
C LEU A 679 5.14 -16.34 2.16
N LEU A 680 6.01 -15.39 1.83
CA LEU A 680 7.44 -15.65 1.61
C LEU A 680 8.15 -16.21 2.86
N PRO A 681 7.86 -15.74 4.09
CA PRO A 681 8.50 -16.30 5.26
C PRO A 681 8.11 -17.76 5.53
N VAL A 682 7.06 -18.31 4.87
CA VAL A 682 6.74 -19.75 4.92
C VAL A 682 7.95 -20.58 4.49
N PHE A 683 8.68 -20.16 3.44
CA PHE A 683 9.85 -20.90 2.96
C PHE A 683 10.97 -20.90 4.01
N LEU A 684 11.22 -19.75 4.64
CA LEU A 684 12.19 -19.61 5.72
C LEU A 684 11.88 -20.56 6.88
N ILE A 685 10.63 -20.55 7.35
CA ILE A 685 10.21 -21.38 8.47
C ILE A 685 10.13 -22.87 8.09
N TYR A 686 9.80 -23.19 6.83
CA TYR A 686 9.81 -24.57 6.33
C TYR A 686 11.20 -25.20 6.42
N TYR A 687 12.24 -24.45 6.02
CA TYR A 687 13.62 -24.90 6.16
C TYR A 687 14.13 -24.86 7.60
N PHE A 688 13.66 -23.93 8.44
CA PHE A 688 13.96 -23.97 9.88
C PHE A 688 13.37 -25.21 10.56
N GLN A 689 12.18 -25.65 10.14
CA GLN A 689 11.55 -26.89 10.62
C GLN A 689 12.24 -28.14 10.08
N GLN A 690 12.81 -28.08 8.87
CA GLN A 690 13.52 -29.18 8.21
C GLN A 690 14.97 -28.77 7.87
N PRO A 691 15.81 -28.49 8.88
CA PRO A 691 17.15 -27.92 8.69
C PRO A 691 18.09 -28.83 7.90
N GLU A 692 17.83 -30.14 7.88
CA GLU A 692 18.57 -31.11 7.07
C GLU A 692 18.46 -30.85 5.57
N LEU A 693 17.40 -30.18 5.10
CA LEU A 693 17.20 -29.83 3.69
C LEU A 693 18.12 -28.69 3.19
N LEU A 694 18.77 -27.96 4.11
CA LEU A 694 19.62 -26.81 3.78
C LEU A 694 21.04 -27.22 3.41
N PHE A 695 21.74 -27.82 4.37
CA PHE A 695 23.17 -28.15 4.28
C PHE A 695 23.43 -29.66 4.47
N GLY A 696 22.36 -30.47 4.49
CA GLY A 696 22.42 -31.89 4.79
C GLY A 696 22.45 -32.20 6.29
N LYS A 697 22.29 -33.49 6.62
CA LYS A 697 22.20 -33.98 8.00
C LYS A 697 23.41 -33.62 8.88
N LEU A 698 24.60 -33.52 8.30
CA LEU A 698 25.82 -33.22 9.06
C LEU A 698 25.79 -31.81 9.70
N TRP A 699 25.13 -30.86 9.05
CA TRP A 699 25.03 -29.46 9.48
C TRP A 699 23.68 -29.11 10.09
N GLU A 700 22.83 -30.09 10.36
CA GLU A 700 21.45 -29.91 10.83
C GLU A 700 21.38 -29.03 12.08
N LYS A 701 22.17 -29.36 13.12
CA LYS A 701 22.19 -28.62 14.38
C LYS A 701 22.65 -27.18 14.20
N TRP A 702 23.72 -26.97 13.43
CA TRP A 702 24.22 -25.62 13.13
C TRP A 702 23.19 -24.81 12.35
N SER A 703 22.56 -25.42 11.34
CA SER A 703 21.54 -24.78 10.50
C SER A 703 20.33 -24.34 11.32
N SER A 704 19.86 -25.20 12.22
CA SER A 704 18.76 -24.87 13.14
C SER A 704 19.12 -23.71 14.05
N VAL A 705 20.31 -23.72 14.68
CA VAL A 705 20.75 -22.63 15.57
C VAL A 705 20.92 -21.31 14.81
N ALA A 706 21.57 -21.33 13.64
CA ALA A 706 21.80 -20.15 12.83
C ALA A 706 20.48 -19.51 12.37
N PHE A 707 19.59 -20.29 11.77
CA PHE A 707 18.28 -19.77 11.33
C PHE A 707 17.40 -19.33 12.50
N GLY A 708 17.42 -20.09 13.61
CA GLY A 708 16.72 -19.71 14.83
C GLY A 708 17.21 -18.37 15.40
N GLY A 709 18.53 -18.14 15.40
CA GLY A 709 19.15 -16.89 15.81
C GLY A 709 18.75 -15.70 14.92
N VAL A 710 18.77 -15.91 13.60
CA VAL A 710 18.32 -14.92 12.60
C VAL A 710 16.84 -14.54 12.82
N ILE A 711 15.95 -15.53 13.02
CA ILE A 711 14.52 -15.29 13.27
C ILE A 711 14.32 -14.56 14.61
N MET A 712 15.04 -14.97 15.66
CA MET A 712 14.95 -14.32 16.98
C MET A 712 15.42 -12.87 16.93
N MET A 713 16.54 -12.60 16.27
CA MET A 713 17.06 -11.25 16.05
C MET A 713 16.04 -10.40 15.27
N GLN A 714 15.37 -10.98 14.27
CA GLN A 714 14.36 -10.29 13.46
C GLN A 714 13.20 -9.83 14.32
N ILE A 715 12.63 -10.75 15.10
CA ILE A 715 11.52 -10.46 16.00
C ILE A 715 11.95 -9.41 17.05
N GLY A 716 13.16 -9.55 17.61
CA GLY A 716 13.71 -8.61 18.58
C GLY A 716 13.83 -7.18 18.03
N LEU A 717 14.49 -7.01 16.88
CA LEU A 717 14.62 -5.69 16.24
C LEU A 717 13.27 -5.11 15.84
N ASN A 718 12.39 -5.94 15.28
CA ASN A 718 11.04 -5.53 14.93
C ASN A 718 10.24 -5.02 16.12
N ILE A 719 10.32 -5.68 17.28
CA ILE A 719 9.69 -5.21 18.51
C ILE A 719 10.29 -3.88 18.94
N VAL A 720 11.61 -3.73 18.94
CA VAL A 720 12.25 -2.43 19.27
C VAL A 720 11.74 -1.33 18.34
N ILE A 721 11.62 -1.61 17.03
CA ILE A 721 11.08 -0.66 16.07
C ILE A 721 9.61 -0.38 16.33
N LEU A 722 8.76 -1.38 16.61
CA LEU A 722 7.34 -1.16 16.91
C LEU A 722 7.15 -0.25 18.14
N PHE A 723 7.96 -0.42 19.18
CA PHE A 723 7.90 0.32 20.44
C PHE A 723 8.68 1.65 20.47
N SER A 724 9.32 2.07 19.37
CA SER A 724 9.98 3.39 19.28
C SER A 724 8.99 4.51 18.91
N SER A 725 9.39 5.73 18.51
CA SER A 725 8.47 6.65 17.84
C SER A 725 8.37 6.36 16.33
N SER A 726 7.23 6.63 15.71
CA SER A 726 7.05 6.47 14.24
C SER A 726 7.77 7.55 13.42
N ASN A 727 8.24 8.61 14.08
CA ASN A 727 8.99 9.70 13.47
C ASN A 727 10.12 10.11 14.41
N ALA A 728 11.35 10.23 13.90
CA ALA A 728 12.55 10.55 14.68
C ALA A 728 12.45 11.87 15.46
N GLN A 729 11.63 12.82 14.97
CA GLN A 729 11.41 14.11 15.63
C GLN A 729 10.24 14.13 16.63
N GLN A 730 9.47 13.05 16.74
CA GLN A 730 8.38 12.97 17.71
C GLN A 730 8.92 12.60 19.10
N PRO A 731 8.53 13.35 20.14
CA PRO A 731 8.77 12.96 21.53
C PRO A 731 8.39 11.49 21.81
N PRO A 732 9.24 10.71 22.52
CA PRO A 732 9.01 9.28 22.79
C PRO A 732 7.67 8.97 23.47
N ASN A 733 7.11 9.92 24.21
CA ASN A 733 5.82 9.81 24.90
C ASN A 733 4.59 9.88 23.96
N ILE A 734 4.78 10.07 22.65
CA ILE A 734 3.71 10.13 21.64
C ILE A 734 3.45 8.76 20.98
N LEU A 735 4.20 7.69 21.32
CA LEU A 735 4.07 6.33 20.75
C LEU A 735 2.61 5.86 20.56
N PHE A 736 1.73 6.16 21.51
CA PHE A 736 0.33 5.72 21.50
C PHE A 736 -0.69 6.82 21.21
N ASN A 737 -0.26 8.03 20.79
CA ASN A 737 -1.15 9.17 20.61
C ASN A 737 -2.10 9.33 21.81
N TRP A 738 -1.54 9.56 23.00
CA TRP A 738 -2.26 9.50 24.29
C TRP A 738 -3.68 10.08 24.32
N PRO A 739 -4.01 11.21 23.63
CA PRO A 739 -5.38 11.69 23.51
C PRO A 739 -6.40 10.65 22.99
N MET A 740 -5.98 9.74 22.11
CA MET A 740 -6.81 8.62 21.63
C MET A 740 -7.10 7.61 22.72
N ILE A 741 -6.09 7.25 23.52
CA ILE A 741 -6.28 6.38 24.69
C ILE A 741 -7.20 7.07 25.70
N GLU A 742 -7.01 8.36 25.95
CA GLU A 742 -7.85 9.13 26.87
C GLU A 742 -9.31 9.17 26.40
N TYR A 743 -9.54 9.28 25.09
CA TYR A 743 -10.88 9.21 24.49
C TYR A 743 -11.60 7.90 24.82
N VAL A 744 -10.93 6.76 24.70
CA VAL A 744 -11.54 5.46 25.05
C VAL A 744 -11.52 5.14 26.55
N SER A 745 -10.75 5.89 27.34
CA SER A 745 -10.63 5.69 28.80
C SER A 745 -11.50 6.64 29.62
N ARG A 746 -12.28 7.53 28.98
CA ARG A 746 -13.15 8.50 29.65
C ARG A 746 -14.53 8.54 29.04
N MET A 747 -15.55 8.52 29.90
CA MET A 747 -16.96 8.57 29.47
C MET A 747 -17.42 9.97 29.00
N ASP A 748 -16.69 11.03 29.35
CA ASP A 748 -17.03 12.43 29.03
C ASP A 748 -16.21 13.01 27.85
N SER A 749 -15.35 12.20 27.24
CA SER A 749 -14.54 12.63 26.11
C SER A 749 -15.38 12.74 24.84
N ASN A 750 -15.04 13.69 23.99
CA ASN A 750 -15.69 13.88 22.69
C ASN A 750 -14.65 14.26 21.63
N TYR A 751 -15.05 14.17 20.38
CA TYR A 751 -14.19 14.44 19.23
C TYR A 751 -13.41 15.76 19.35
N ALA A 752 -14.09 16.87 19.69
CA ALA A 752 -13.48 18.19 19.76
C ALA A 752 -12.46 18.32 20.91
N LYS A 753 -12.76 17.75 22.09
CA LYS A 753 -11.82 17.69 23.22
C LYS A 753 -10.59 16.86 22.86
N THR A 754 -10.80 15.70 22.23
CA THR A 754 -9.70 14.81 21.81
C THR A 754 -8.84 15.47 20.75
N LEU A 755 -9.44 16.11 19.74
CA LEU A 755 -8.70 16.81 18.68
C LEU A 755 -7.87 17.96 19.26
N ARG A 756 -8.42 18.75 20.19
CA ARG A 756 -7.67 19.80 20.88
C ARG A 756 -6.46 19.27 21.65
N ALA A 757 -6.63 18.13 22.31
CA ALA A 757 -5.56 17.51 23.09
C ALA A 757 -4.52 16.84 22.19
N PHE A 758 -4.92 16.38 21.01
CA PHE A 758 -4.05 15.81 19.98
C PHE A 758 -3.22 16.88 19.27
N ASP A 759 -3.90 17.87 18.69
CA ASP A 759 -3.26 19.01 18.02
C ASP A 759 -4.21 20.23 18.08
N PRO A 760 -3.90 21.24 18.94
CA PRO A 760 -4.74 22.41 19.06
C PRO A 760 -4.77 23.28 17.79
N THR A 761 -3.71 23.25 16.98
CA THR A 761 -3.64 24.00 15.71
C THR A 761 -4.56 23.36 14.67
N VAL A 762 -4.57 22.02 14.57
CA VAL A 762 -5.50 21.29 13.70
C VAL A 762 -6.95 21.61 14.07
N GLN A 763 -7.27 21.62 15.38
CA GLN A 763 -8.61 22.01 15.83
C GLN A 763 -8.97 23.45 15.41
N GLN A 764 -8.06 24.40 15.61
CA GLN A 764 -8.27 25.81 15.23
C GLN A 764 -8.51 25.95 13.72
N ILE A 765 -7.71 25.25 12.90
CA ILE A 765 -7.84 25.25 11.44
C ILE A 765 -9.20 24.68 11.02
N ALA A 766 -9.58 23.52 11.55
CA ALA A 766 -10.87 22.89 11.24
C ALA A 766 -12.04 23.80 11.60
N GLN A 767 -12.02 24.41 12.79
CA GLN A 767 -13.05 25.37 13.22
C GLN A 767 -13.11 26.60 12.32
N THR A 768 -11.96 27.12 11.90
CA THR A 768 -11.89 28.30 11.04
C THR A 768 -12.43 28.03 9.65
N ILE A 769 -12.10 26.88 9.06
CA ILE A 769 -12.59 26.47 7.73
C ILE A 769 -14.09 26.15 7.79
N ASN A 770 -14.56 25.44 8.83
CA ASN A 770 -15.96 25.02 8.93
C ASN A 770 -16.90 26.12 9.43
N ALA A 771 -16.38 27.27 9.87
CA ALA A 771 -17.19 28.46 10.14
C ALA A 771 -17.90 28.99 8.87
N ASP A 772 -17.35 28.71 7.69
CA ASP A 772 -17.96 29.00 6.39
C ASP A 772 -18.15 27.70 5.59
N GLN A 773 -19.35 27.15 5.65
CA GLN A 773 -19.71 25.87 5.01
C GLN A 773 -19.71 25.94 3.47
N GLN A 774 -19.62 27.12 2.86
CA GLN A 774 -19.57 27.30 1.40
C GLN A 774 -18.16 27.58 0.89
N ALA A 775 -17.24 27.99 1.77
CA ALA A 775 -15.86 28.25 1.40
C ALA A 775 -15.16 26.99 0.88
N LYS A 776 -14.58 27.08 -0.32
CA LYS A 776 -13.69 26.06 -0.88
C LYS A 776 -12.27 26.23 -0.35
N VAL A 777 -11.54 25.10 -0.33
CA VAL A 777 -10.20 24.97 0.23
C VAL A 777 -9.27 24.38 -0.82
N PHE A 778 -8.17 25.07 -1.11
CA PHE A 778 -7.08 24.54 -1.92
C PHE A 778 -6.07 23.86 -0.98
N ARG A 779 -5.94 22.53 -1.07
CA ARG A 779 -5.15 21.71 -0.15
C ARG A 779 -3.89 21.19 -0.83
N VAL A 780 -2.77 21.30 -0.13
CA VAL A 780 -1.46 20.82 -0.55
C VAL A 780 -0.90 19.90 0.54
N ASN A 781 -0.94 18.60 0.28
CA ASN A 781 -0.27 17.54 1.04
C ASN A 781 -0.55 17.48 2.56
N SER A 782 -1.73 17.92 3.03
CA SER A 782 -2.07 17.92 4.46
C SER A 782 -2.99 16.77 4.86
N TYR A 783 -2.87 16.23 6.07
CA TYR A 783 -3.72 15.13 6.58
C TYR A 783 -5.08 15.62 7.13
N LEU A 784 -5.46 16.88 6.92
CA LEU A 784 -6.56 17.53 7.62
C LEU A 784 -7.92 17.42 6.92
N GLN A 785 -7.99 16.79 5.74
CA GLN A 785 -9.20 16.75 4.92
C GLN A 785 -10.41 16.18 5.66
N PHE A 786 -10.23 15.12 6.45
CA PHE A 786 -11.29 14.51 7.26
C PHE A 786 -11.96 15.49 8.24
N HIS A 787 -11.24 16.53 8.67
CA HIS A 787 -11.75 17.52 9.62
C HIS A 787 -12.53 18.66 8.95
N ILE A 788 -12.62 18.66 7.61
CA ILE A 788 -13.36 19.65 6.83
C ILE A 788 -14.74 19.04 6.51
N ASP A 789 -15.81 19.74 6.88
CA ASP A 789 -17.18 19.30 6.58
C ASP A 789 -17.43 19.34 5.07
N HIS A 790 -18.16 18.39 4.49
CA HIS A 790 -18.44 18.32 3.03
C HIS A 790 -17.17 18.44 2.16
N ASN A 791 -16.07 17.82 2.61
CA ASN A 791 -14.77 17.98 1.95
C ASN A 791 -14.72 17.44 0.52
N ASP A 792 -15.63 16.53 0.16
CA ASP A 792 -15.77 15.97 -1.18
C ASP A 792 -16.20 17.01 -2.22
N GLN A 793 -16.81 18.12 -1.78
CA GLN A 793 -17.29 19.22 -2.63
C GLN A 793 -16.51 20.52 -2.41
N ARG A 794 -15.80 20.64 -1.27
CA ARG A 794 -15.11 21.87 -0.87
C ARG A 794 -13.60 21.82 -1.08
N VAL A 795 -12.98 20.64 -1.11
CA VAL A 795 -11.51 20.51 -1.13
C VAL A 795 -11.02 20.19 -2.55
N PHE A 796 -10.15 21.04 -3.07
CA PHE A 796 -9.35 20.76 -4.26
C PHE A 796 -7.94 20.34 -3.82
N GLU A 797 -7.48 19.19 -4.28
CA GLU A 797 -6.20 18.59 -3.88
C GLU A 797 -5.12 18.81 -4.94
N ASP A 798 -3.96 19.31 -4.49
CA ASP A 798 -2.75 19.44 -5.31
C ASP A 798 -1.50 19.13 -4.48
N ASN A 799 -1.35 17.86 -4.06
CA ASN A 799 -0.32 17.45 -3.10
C ASN A 799 1.11 17.81 -3.53
N GLN A 800 1.43 17.67 -4.81
CA GLN A 800 2.77 17.98 -5.35
C GLN A 800 2.82 19.33 -6.10
N LEU A 801 1.82 20.20 -5.92
CA LEU A 801 1.75 21.52 -6.58
C LEU A 801 1.85 21.45 -8.12
N GLY A 802 1.47 20.32 -8.71
CA GLY A 802 1.50 20.11 -10.16
C GLY A 802 0.49 21.01 -10.85
N ARG A 803 -0.73 21.14 -10.28
CA ARG A 803 -1.78 22.02 -10.84
C ARG A 803 -1.43 23.49 -10.68
N PHE A 804 -0.85 23.85 -9.54
CA PHE A 804 -0.28 25.17 -9.31
C PHE A 804 0.74 25.54 -10.40
N ALA A 805 1.75 24.69 -10.63
CA ALA A 805 2.78 24.95 -11.64
C ALA A 805 2.20 25.07 -13.06
N GLU A 806 1.20 24.23 -13.39
CA GLU A 806 0.48 24.34 -14.66
C GLU A 806 -0.26 25.68 -14.77
N MET A 807 -1.03 26.07 -13.75
CA MET A 807 -1.84 27.28 -13.76
C MET A 807 -1.01 28.55 -13.98
N ILE A 808 0.05 28.75 -13.20
CA ILE A 808 0.86 29.98 -13.28
C ILE A 808 1.49 30.19 -14.66
N ARG A 809 1.70 29.11 -15.43
CA ARG A 809 2.17 29.18 -16.82
C ARG A 809 1.08 29.69 -17.79
N TYR A 810 -0.19 29.43 -17.50
CA TYR A 810 -1.32 29.90 -18.32
C TYR A 810 -1.72 31.34 -17.99
N LEU A 811 -1.32 31.87 -16.84
CA LEU A 811 -1.68 33.22 -16.43
C LEU A 811 -0.86 34.27 -17.18
N ARG A 812 -1.48 35.43 -17.40
CA ARG A 812 -0.78 36.62 -17.90
C ARG A 812 0.24 37.12 -16.87
N ASN A 813 -0.12 37.10 -15.59
CA ASN A 813 0.75 37.40 -14.45
C ASN A 813 0.58 36.32 -13.38
N GLU A 814 1.69 35.76 -12.88
CA GLU A 814 1.66 34.70 -11.88
C GLU A 814 1.01 35.14 -10.56
N ASN A 815 1.06 36.43 -10.26
CA ASN A 815 0.41 37.03 -9.08
C ASN A 815 -1.12 36.98 -9.15
N ASP A 816 -1.69 36.69 -10.33
CA ASP A 816 -3.14 36.53 -10.51
C ASP A 816 -3.63 35.16 -10.02
N PHE A 817 -2.72 34.26 -9.60
CA PHE A 817 -3.09 32.93 -9.09
C PHE A 817 -4.14 32.98 -7.97
N PHE A 818 -4.01 33.90 -7.01
CA PHE A 818 -4.99 34.03 -5.93
C PHE A 818 -6.31 34.64 -6.41
N GLN A 819 -6.30 35.45 -7.47
CA GLN A 819 -7.51 35.94 -8.12
C GLN A 819 -8.26 34.81 -8.82
N VAL A 820 -7.56 33.88 -9.47
CA VAL A 820 -8.15 32.65 -10.03
C VAL A 820 -8.86 31.86 -8.94
N LEU A 821 -8.16 31.62 -7.82
CA LEU A 821 -8.74 30.90 -6.69
C LEU A 821 -9.98 31.63 -6.14
N LYS A 822 -9.89 32.94 -5.93
CA LYS A 822 -11.02 33.77 -5.47
C LYS A 822 -12.21 33.71 -6.43
N ALA A 823 -11.98 33.81 -7.73
CA ALA A 823 -13.01 33.73 -8.77
C ALA A 823 -13.74 32.38 -8.79
N ASN A 824 -13.06 31.30 -8.39
CA ASN A 824 -13.64 29.96 -8.28
C ASN A 824 -14.27 29.67 -6.91
N GLY A 825 -14.30 30.67 -5.99
CA GLY A 825 -14.90 30.54 -4.66
C GLY A 825 -13.99 29.93 -3.59
N PHE A 826 -12.68 29.83 -3.85
CA PHE A 826 -11.72 29.41 -2.84
C PHE A 826 -11.44 30.56 -1.87
N ARG A 827 -11.51 30.25 -0.58
CA ARG A 827 -11.27 31.20 0.51
C ARG A 827 -10.04 30.83 1.33
N TYR A 828 -9.65 29.57 1.34
CA TYR A 828 -8.57 29.05 2.18
C TYR A 828 -7.53 28.29 1.37
N LEU A 829 -6.27 28.45 1.75
CA LEU A 829 -5.15 27.62 1.32
C LEU A 829 -4.65 26.82 2.52
N LEU A 830 -4.60 25.51 2.40
CA LEU A 830 -4.12 24.61 3.45
C LEU A 830 -2.86 23.90 2.96
N TYR A 831 -1.72 24.25 3.55
CA TYR A 831 -0.40 23.87 3.08
C TYR A 831 0.37 23.06 4.12
N ASP A 832 0.90 21.90 3.73
CA ASP A 832 1.94 21.19 4.49
C ASP A 832 3.31 21.79 4.19
N ILE A 833 3.92 22.42 5.20
CA ILE A 833 5.20 23.12 5.05
C ILE A 833 6.39 22.16 4.87
N ASN A 834 6.20 20.87 5.12
CA ASN A 834 7.21 19.83 4.92
C ASN A 834 7.11 19.14 3.54
N SER A 835 6.15 19.51 2.70
CA SER A 835 6.05 19.02 1.30
C SER A 835 7.38 19.06 0.52
N PRO A 836 8.23 20.11 0.63
CA PRO A 836 9.52 20.13 -0.08
C PRO A 836 10.48 19.02 0.31
N THR A 837 10.33 18.43 1.50
CA THR A 837 11.21 17.37 2.01
C THR A 837 10.93 16.00 1.38
N LEU A 838 9.78 15.86 0.70
CA LEU A 838 9.40 14.62 0.02
C LEU A 838 10.19 14.41 -1.27
N ASP A 839 10.70 15.48 -1.86
CA ASP A 839 11.43 15.46 -3.12
C ASP A 839 12.91 15.19 -2.89
N GLN A 840 13.36 13.99 -3.26
CA GLN A 840 14.78 13.67 -3.34
C GLN A 840 15.21 13.34 -4.78
N THR A 841 14.40 13.72 -5.77
CA THR A 841 14.79 13.61 -7.18
C THR A 841 15.96 14.57 -7.47
N PRO A 842 16.86 14.22 -8.40
CA PRO A 842 17.97 15.10 -8.77
C PRO A 842 17.53 16.50 -9.20
N GLU A 843 16.40 16.60 -9.92
CA GLU A 843 15.87 17.85 -10.44
C GLU A 843 15.24 18.77 -9.36
N GLN A 844 14.85 18.21 -8.21
CA GLN A 844 14.18 18.89 -7.09
C GLN A 844 13.00 19.77 -7.53
N THR A 845 12.20 19.28 -8.48
CA THR A 845 11.09 20.04 -9.09
C THR A 845 9.99 20.38 -8.08
N LEU A 846 9.61 19.47 -7.18
CA LEU A 846 8.62 19.76 -6.14
C LEU A 846 9.15 20.79 -5.13
N ARG A 847 10.44 20.74 -4.78
CA ARG A 847 11.05 21.76 -3.93
C ARG A 847 10.96 23.14 -4.57
N LYS A 848 11.28 23.25 -5.86
CA LYS A 848 11.16 24.50 -6.63
C LYS A 848 9.71 24.99 -6.70
N LYS A 849 8.74 24.10 -6.94
CA LYS A 849 7.30 24.42 -6.91
C LYS A 849 6.86 24.99 -5.56
N CYS A 850 7.27 24.35 -4.46
CA CYS A 850 6.97 24.82 -3.11
C CYS A 850 7.60 26.17 -2.80
N GLN A 851 8.86 26.37 -3.20
CA GLN A 851 9.54 27.66 -3.03
C GLN A 851 8.78 28.76 -3.78
N LYS A 852 8.43 28.52 -5.05
CA LYS A 852 7.67 29.48 -5.86
C LYS A 852 6.29 29.77 -5.26
N PHE A 853 5.61 28.74 -4.77
CA PHE A 853 4.30 28.88 -4.11
C PHE A 853 4.38 29.79 -2.88
N LEU A 854 5.39 29.59 -2.02
CA LEU A 854 5.62 30.44 -0.85
C LEU A 854 6.06 31.86 -1.25
N GLU A 855 6.91 32.01 -2.26
CA GLU A 855 7.31 33.32 -2.80
C GLU A 855 6.08 34.14 -3.24
N LEU A 856 5.14 33.54 -3.98
CA LEU A 856 3.92 34.23 -4.39
C LEU A 856 3.05 34.64 -3.18
N ILE A 857 2.94 33.80 -2.16
CA ILE A 857 2.21 34.15 -0.92
C ILE A 857 2.85 35.38 -0.27
N TYR A 858 4.16 35.41 -0.11
CA TYR A 858 4.87 36.53 0.54
C TYR A 858 4.88 37.81 -0.29
N GLN A 859 4.88 37.71 -1.62
CA GLN A 859 4.82 38.87 -2.51
C GLN A 859 3.43 39.52 -2.57
N ASN A 860 2.38 38.81 -2.14
CA ASN A 860 0.99 39.27 -2.22
C ASN A 860 0.28 39.33 -0.85
N PRO A 861 0.82 40.03 0.17
CA PRO A 861 0.25 40.06 1.52
C PRO A 861 -1.12 40.73 1.60
N GLN A 862 -1.49 41.54 0.60
CA GLN A 862 -2.84 42.12 0.49
C GLN A 862 -3.87 41.11 0.00
N GLN A 863 -3.46 40.09 -0.77
CA GLN A 863 -4.36 39.07 -1.33
C GLN A 863 -4.46 37.83 -0.43
N VAL A 864 -3.40 37.50 0.33
CA VAL A 864 -3.35 36.29 1.16
C VAL A 864 -2.77 36.59 2.53
N THR A 865 -3.41 36.09 3.58
CA THR A 865 -2.98 36.28 4.98
C THR A 865 -2.83 34.95 5.72
N LEU A 866 -1.76 34.82 6.51
CA LEU A 866 -1.58 33.66 7.39
C LEU A 866 -2.58 33.73 8.55
N VAL A 867 -3.34 32.66 8.76
CA VAL A 867 -4.38 32.57 9.80
C VAL A 867 -3.96 31.72 10.97
N ALA A 868 -3.34 30.57 10.69
CA ALA A 868 -2.88 29.63 11.70
C ALA A 868 -1.70 28.81 11.18
N THR A 869 -0.77 28.49 12.07
CA THR A 869 0.34 27.56 11.81
C THR A 869 0.82 26.96 13.12
N ASP A 870 1.40 25.76 13.06
CA ASP A 870 2.09 25.12 14.16
C ASP A 870 3.62 25.34 14.11
N ASN A 871 4.12 26.15 13.15
CA ASN A 871 5.51 26.58 13.09
C ASN A 871 5.75 27.78 14.00
N TYR A 872 6.77 27.71 14.86
CA TYR A 872 7.13 28.81 15.76
C TYR A 872 8.50 29.38 15.42
N VAL A 873 8.57 30.71 15.32
CA VAL A 873 9.80 31.48 15.10
C VAL A 873 10.18 32.25 16.36
N GLU A 874 11.47 32.57 16.48
CA GLU A 874 12.02 33.39 17.56
C GLU A 874 11.37 34.78 17.59
N ALA A 875 10.84 35.16 18.75
CA ALA A 875 10.24 36.47 18.99
C ALA A 875 10.71 37.02 20.33
N PRO A 876 11.93 37.62 20.38
CA PRO A 876 12.60 37.99 21.63
C PRO A 876 11.79 38.93 22.52
N ASN A 877 10.91 39.74 21.92
CA ASN A 877 10.10 40.74 22.60
C ASN A 877 8.69 40.24 23.00
N THR A 878 8.45 38.93 22.97
CA THR A 878 7.15 38.34 23.30
C THR A 878 7.22 37.50 24.58
N GLN A 879 6.09 37.36 25.27
CA GLN A 879 6.02 36.48 26.43
C GLN A 879 6.32 35.03 26.02
N PRO A 880 7.10 34.27 26.81
CA PRO A 880 7.38 32.87 26.51
C PRO A 880 6.09 32.06 26.37
N VAL A 881 5.94 31.40 25.23
CA VAL A 881 4.84 30.49 24.95
C VAL A 881 5.31 29.05 25.14
N ARG A 882 4.38 28.16 25.47
CA ARG A 882 4.66 26.73 25.56
C ARG A 882 4.56 26.10 24.17
N LEU A 883 5.70 25.68 23.65
CA LEU A 883 5.82 24.98 22.38
C LEU A 883 5.15 23.59 22.43
N PRO A 884 4.80 23.00 21.28
CA PRO A 884 4.18 21.67 21.24
C PRO A 884 5.03 20.55 21.86
N ASN A 885 6.36 20.67 21.86
CA ASN A 885 7.27 19.75 22.56
C ASN A 885 7.30 19.96 24.10
N GLY A 886 6.56 20.94 24.62
CA GLY A 886 6.44 21.26 26.04
C GLY A 886 7.46 22.28 26.57
N GLN A 887 8.43 22.71 25.76
CA GLN A 887 9.42 23.72 26.12
C GLN A 887 8.80 25.12 26.14
N LEU A 888 9.31 26.01 27.01
CA LEU A 888 8.94 27.43 27.01
C LEU A 888 9.97 28.20 26.18
N ALA A 889 9.50 29.01 25.23
CA ALA A 889 10.37 29.86 24.42
C ALA A 889 9.65 31.17 24.06
N ALA A 890 10.40 32.27 23.97
CA ALA A 890 9.89 33.54 23.45
C ALA A 890 9.69 33.40 21.94
N ALA A 891 8.45 33.10 21.54
CA ALA A 891 8.13 32.59 20.22
C ALA A 891 6.75 33.03 19.78
N LYS A 892 6.53 33.11 18.47
CA LYS A 892 5.21 33.31 17.89
C LYS A 892 4.95 32.35 16.73
N PRO A 893 3.69 31.93 16.49
CA PRO A 893 3.33 31.16 15.31
C PRO A 893 3.52 32.00 14.04
N GLU A 894 4.48 31.65 13.20
CA GLU A 894 4.78 32.35 11.96
C GLU A 894 5.64 31.48 11.05
N LEU A 895 5.71 31.80 9.76
CA LEU A 895 6.55 31.07 8.81
C LEU A 895 7.86 31.81 8.47
N ALA A 896 7.92 33.12 8.69
CA ALA A 896 9.09 33.94 8.42
C ALA A 896 9.85 34.25 9.71
N GLY A 897 11.17 34.01 9.70
CA GLY A 897 12.05 34.24 10.85
C GLY A 897 12.89 33.01 11.19
N LYS A 898 13.63 33.08 12.29
CA LYS A 898 14.44 31.94 12.77
C LYS A 898 13.53 30.94 13.46
N THR A 899 13.27 29.81 12.80
CA THR A 899 12.45 28.72 13.34
C THR A 899 13.08 28.14 14.60
N ILE A 900 12.30 28.08 15.68
CA ILE A 900 12.69 27.44 16.95
C ILE A 900 11.93 26.14 17.19
N TYR A 901 10.75 26.00 16.59
CA TYR A 901 10.00 24.75 16.54
C TYR A 901 9.47 24.55 15.11
N PRO A 902 9.99 23.54 14.38
CA PRO A 902 9.54 23.28 13.02
C PRO A 902 8.10 22.75 13.05
N GLY A 903 7.19 23.49 12.41
CA GLY A 903 5.80 23.09 12.24
C GLY A 903 5.61 22.09 11.09
N ARG A 904 4.35 21.80 10.80
CA ARG A 904 3.91 20.94 9.70
C ARG A 904 2.86 21.58 8.82
N ILE A 905 2.07 22.51 9.34
CA ILE A 905 0.88 23.00 8.66
C ILE A 905 0.75 24.51 8.72
N ALA A 906 0.21 25.07 7.65
CA ALA A 906 -0.16 26.47 7.57
C ALA A 906 -1.52 26.62 6.89
N LEU A 907 -2.40 27.42 7.50
CA LEU A 907 -3.67 27.86 6.93
C LEU A 907 -3.54 29.32 6.53
N PHE A 908 -3.80 29.62 5.26
CA PHE A 908 -3.92 30.97 4.76
C PHE A 908 -5.36 31.26 4.34
N LYS A 909 -5.73 32.53 4.40
CA LYS A 909 -7.00 33.06 3.91
C LYS A 909 -6.77 33.98 2.73
N ILE A 910 -7.57 33.80 1.69
CA ILE A 910 -7.62 34.66 0.52
C ILE A 910 -8.58 35.82 0.84
N ASN A 911 -8.11 37.06 0.67
CA ASN A 911 -8.82 38.29 0.98
C ASN A 911 -9.73 38.74 -0.17
#